data_AF-A0A2E8B3E1-F1
#
_entry.id   AF-A0A2E8B3E1-F1
#
_cell.length_a   1.000
_cell.length_b   1.000
_cell.length_c   1.000
_cell.angle_alpha   90.00
_cell.angle_beta   90.00
_cell.angle_gamma   90.00
#
_symmetry.space_group_name_H-M   'P 1'
#
loop_
_entity.id
_entity.type
_entity.pdbx_description
1 polymer ?
#
loop_
_entity_poly.entity_id
_entity_poly.type
_entity_poly.pdbx_seq_one_letter_code
_entity_poly.pdbx_strand_id
1 'polypeptide(L)'
;MRTLPVASIISLLLCPAAAVVAQEKPADLPDHYRDFAIYTSSEPDPEHSGRFILALELVNRGKRHLPTRIVLDSSPKVGFQASVVNVDLNAGTRATRRLTFHPPVGLNKNFITGKIHFGNTEARDLFIAVRGPDPEGWLPDADPDVDDKSETLTITDTAQVVATYAPRVRADWWRTHPSSTIAPRQRVKPLITLASRGQTNYVLVNQLPPDANQVAVNDLVRCIGIIADGATLPVVEKSPQHEHTIVLRVRADQEWPHPDAYHLYTTSAGSVVIEAGHVDGVRNGIYGLLTDHLDCHWFLPFDLGEEIVQPVNLSAIIGQIDERREPSFFSSNGIGGPRNRGLTNQGRMSFGHAWAQLVKGTEELYREHPEWWARDRAGNILKFDQEGAWSFTNFCTTNPEVLDMVSQKLNQQLDHPNAIVASVDPNDYAPFCLCETCAAVDKSYGADNPAGTYSTDRMIHFANEMRSRLHPKNKHKHLGFLVYAYQIQLPASAKPADGVAGMICYMDWKYDHTRPMNDPSSPSNRKFMRLLKGWGELMPQLGFYDYPTDYMHYGPYGQVNKLREDLPLARELGVTFTAMEAQPIYAANGLNHYICGRLQWDVNADVDVLMEEFFAKYYGPAAEPMRNYWLRTEYYTATLRPGPRAQRRMTANPDMWNELDSHLKAAEQIVQNLPAKNIRFRERVQNQRDGFELGRGKWQIRQAFCKRRIGPWGDDKKARLKPNAFTPANRELLEQYAVWVADKRNQYAQAAGYLPSLLPAYYMNDLEGFIERLRKNFD
;
A
#
# COMPACT_ATOMS: atom_id res chain seq x y z
N MET A 1 -46.23 -52.92 -31.83
CA MET A 1 -45.20 -52.00 -32.36
C MET A 1 -45.27 -50.70 -31.58
N ARG A 2 -44.11 -50.08 -31.37
CA ARG A 2 -43.73 -49.23 -30.22
C ARG A 2 -44.47 -47.91 -30.10
N THR A 3 -44.85 -47.55 -28.87
CA THR A 3 -44.96 -46.17 -28.38
C THR A 3 -44.23 -46.09 -27.03
N LEU A 4 -43.35 -45.10 -26.90
CA LEU A 4 -42.68 -44.70 -25.66
C LEU A 4 -42.93 -43.19 -25.50
N PRO A 5 -43.33 -42.70 -24.32
CA PRO A 5 -43.14 -41.30 -23.97
C PRO A 5 -42.01 -41.14 -22.96
N VAL A 6 -41.36 -39.99 -23.11
CA VAL A 6 -40.20 -39.46 -22.39
C VAL A 6 -40.59 -39.12 -20.95
N ALA A 7 -39.88 -39.69 -19.98
CA ALA A 7 -39.91 -39.24 -18.58
C ALA A 7 -38.70 -38.34 -18.31
N SER A 8 -38.97 -37.08 -17.97
CA SER A 8 -37.97 -36.14 -17.45
C SER A 8 -37.72 -36.43 -15.97
N ILE A 9 -36.50 -36.82 -15.62
CA ILE A 9 -36.05 -36.96 -14.22
C ILE A 9 -35.39 -35.63 -13.81
N ILE A 10 -36.08 -34.88 -12.95
CA ILE A 10 -35.49 -33.78 -12.19
C ILE A 10 -34.77 -34.40 -10.99
N SER A 11 -33.45 -34.51 -11.06
CA SER A 11 -32.62 -34.85 -9.90
C SER A 11 -32.41 -33.61 -9.02
N LEU A 12 -33.24 -33.47 -7.98
CA LEU A 12 -32.92 -32.61 -6.84
C LEU A 12 -31.76 -33.24 -6.05
N LEU A 13 -30.56 -32.70 -6.20
CA LEU A 13 -29.44 -32.96 -5.30
C LEU A 13 -29.68 -32.20 -3.97
N LEU A 14 -30.36 -32.86 -3.04
CA LEU A 14 -30.33 -32.49 -1.62
C LEU A 14 -28.95 -32.86 -1.07
N CYS A 15 -28.03 -31.89 -0.99
CA CYS A 15 -26.87 -32.02 -0.10
C CYS A 15 -27.37 -31.88 1.35
N PRO A 16 -27.15 -32.86 2.23
CA PRO A 16 -27.44 -32.67 3.65
C PRO A 16 -26.48 -31.62 4.19
N ALA A 17 -27.04 -30.58 4.82
CA ALA A 17 -26.28 -29.58 5.54
C ALA A 17 -25.61 -30.25 6.75
N ALA A 18 -24.41 -30.80 6.54
CA ALA A 18 -23.52 -31.12 7.63
C ALA A 18 -23.20 -29.79 8.34
N ALA A 19 -23.51 -29.72 9.63
CA ALA A 19 -23.05 -28.63 10.48
C ALA A 19 -21.52 -28.60 10.40
N VAL A 20 -20.98 -27.64 9.64
CA VAL A 20 -19.54 -27.41 9.57
C VAL A 20 -19.13 -26.89 10.94
N VAL A 21 -18.66 -27.80 11.79
CA VAL A 21 -17.88 -27.44 12.97
C VAL A 21 -16.69 -26.67 12.42
N ALA A 22 -16.58 -25.42 12.83
CA ALA A 22 -15.48 -24.59 12.38
C ALA A 22 -14.18 -25.21 12.84
N GLN A 23 -13.37 -25.63 11.88
CA GLN A 23 -12.01 -26.02 12.16
C GLN A 23 -11.33 -24.83 12.82
N GLU A 24 -10.75 -25.03 14.00
CA GLU A 24 -9.83 -24.05 14.56
C GLU A 24 -8.60 -23.95 13.66
N LYS A 25 -7.94 -22.79 13.67
CA LYS A 25 -6.67 -22.63 12.97
C LYS A 25 -5.72 -23.75 13.45
N PRO A 26 -5.10 -24.53 12.54
CA PRO A 26 -4.23 -25.63 12.95
C PRO A 26 -3.20 -25.16 13.98
N ALA A 27 -3.10 -25.88 15.10
CA ALA A 27 -2.35 -25.44 16.29
C ALA A 27 -0.85 -25.21 16.02
N ASP A 28 -0.30 -25.94 15.04
CA ASP A 28 1.11 -25.86 14.64
C ASP A 28 1.43 -24.63 13.78
N LEU A 29 0.43 -23.90 13.26
CA LEU A 29 0.69 -22.71 12.46
C LEU A 29 1.17 -21.54 13.33
N PRO A 30 2.05 -20.69 12.81
CA PRO A 30 2.37 -19.41 13.46
C PRO A 30 1.12 -18.54 13.63
N ASP A 31 1.06 -17.75 14.72
CA ASP A 31 -0.08 -16.88 15.03
C ASP A 31 -0.29 -15.83 13.93
N HIS A 32 0.80 -15.24 13.45
CA HIS A 32 0.80 -14.31 12.32
C HIS A 32 1.69 -14.78 11.18
N TYR A 33 1.51 -14.23 9.98
CA TYR A 33 2.39 -14.54 8.85
C TYR A 33 3.86 -14.18 9.17
N ARG A 34 4.07 -13.01 9.78
CA ARG A 34 5.39 -12.47 10.13
C ARG A 34 6.17 -13.24 11.21
N ASP A 35 5.47 -14.07 11.97
CA ASP A 35 6.08 -14.85 13.06
C ASP A 35 7.11 -15.86 12.54
N PHE A 36 7.01 -16.25 11.27
CA PHE A 36 8.02 -17.07 10.61
C PHE A 36 8.53 -16.37 9.36
N ALA A 37 9.85 -16.20 9.29
CA ALA A 37 10.56 -15.72 8.13
C ALA A 37 11.60 -16.75 7.65
N ILE A 38 11.83 -16.77 6.34
CA ILE A 38 12.88 -17.57 5.71
C ILE A 38 13.67 -16.65 4.79
N TYR A 39 14.99 -16.68 4.96
CA TYR A 39 15.94 -15.95 4.11
C TYR A 39 16.86 -16.96 3.45
N THR A 40 17.17 -16.73 2.18
CA THR A 40 18.12 -17.56 1.46
C THR A 40 19.23 -16.73 0.83
N SER A 41 20.44 -17.28 0.86
CA SER A 41 21.63 -16.73 0.22
C SER A 41 22.45 -17.87 -0.39
N SER A 42 23.44 -17.50 -1.21
CA SER A 42 24.39 -18.47 -1.72
C SER A 42 25.79 -17.90 -1.84
N GLU A 43 26.77 -18.79 -1.75
CA GLU A 43 28.19 -18.52 -1.98
C GLU A 43 28.83 -19.70 -2.73
N PRO A 44 29.91 -19.47 -3.49
CA PRO A 44 30.72 -20.56 -4.04
C PRO A 44 31.23 -21.48 -2.93
N ASP A 45 31.24 -22.79 -3.17
CA ASP A 45 31.81 -23.75 -2.25
C ASP A 45 33.35 -23.67 -2.29
N PRO A 46 34.02 -23.37 -1.17
CA PRO A 46 35.48 -23.19 -1.15
C PRO A 46 36.24 -24.51 -1.40
N GLU A 47 35.61 -25.66 -1.19
CA GLU A 47 36.24 -26.97 -1.33
C GLU A 47 35.99 -27.61 -2.71
N HIS A 48 34.93 -27.20 -3.41
CA HIS A 48 34.50 -27.86 -4.65
C HIS A 48 34.14 -26.83 -5.73
N SER A 49 35.04 -26.65 -6.69
CA SER A 49 34.83 -25.77 -7.84
C SER A 49 33.54 -26.09 -8.59
N GLY A 50 32.73 -25.07 -8.86
CA GLY A 50 31.44 -25.19 -9.57
C GLY A 50 30.28 -25.68 -8.69
N ARG A 51 30.52 -26.01 -7.42
CA ARG A 51 29.48 -26.24 -6.41
C ARG A 51 29.21 -24.94 -5.64
N PHE A 52 27.96 -24.74 -5.25
CA PHE A 52 27.52 -23.59 -4.46
C PHE A 52 26.82 -24.07 -3.19
N ILE A 53 27.03 -23.32 -2.11
CA ILE A 53 26.36 -23.52 -0.83
C ILE A 53 25.13 -22.60 -0.82
N LEU A 54 23.94 -23.21 -0.69
CA LEU A 54 22.68 -22.52 -0.39
C LEU A 54 22.50 -22.49 1.13
N ALA A 55 22.45 -21.29 1.71
CA ALA A 55 22.10 -21.12 3.12
C ALA A 55 20.61 -20.77 3.25
N LEU A 56 19.89 -21.54 4.07
CA LEU A 56 18.51 -21.27 4.48
C LEU A 56 18.53 -20.82 5.93
N GLU A 57 18.28 -19.54 6.18
CA GLU A 57 18.08 -18.99 7.52
C GLU A 57 16.58 -18.96 7.84
N LEU A 58 16.19 -19.68 8.88
CA LEU A 58 14.83 -19.77 9.37
C LEU A 58 14.72 -19.01 10.67
N VAL A 59 13.73 -18.14 10.78
CA VAL A 59 13.58 -17.25 11.94
C VAL A 59 12.17 -17.37 12.48
N ASN A 60 12.05 -17.73 13.76
CA ASN A 60 10.80 -17.67 14.50
C ASN A 60 10.78 -16.40 15.35
N ARG A 61 9.99 -15.42 14.93
CA ARG A 61 9.73 -14.14 15.60
C ARG A 61 8.50 -14.20 16.52
N GLY A 62 7.71 -15.27 16.41
CA GLY A 62 6.50 -15.46 17.19
C GLY A 62 6.76 -15.95 18.60
N LYS A 63 5.67 -16.18 19.33
CA LYS A 63 5.67 -16.66 20.72
C LYS A 63 5.55 -18.18 20.86
N ARG A 64 5.22 -18.88 19.77
CA ARG A 64 5.00 -20.34 19.76
C ARG A 64 6.24 -21.09 19.28
N HIS A 65 6.38 -22.33 19.73
CA HIS A 65 7.28 -23.30 19.12
C HIS A 65 6.76 -23.68 17.72
N LEU A 66 7.64 -23.77 16.73
CA LEU A 66 7.29 -24.08 15.34
C LEU A 66 8.05 -25.33 14.86
N PRO A 67 7.39 -26.51 14.82
CA PRO A 67 7.98 -27.71 14.25
C PRO A 67 8.00 -27.60 12.72
N THR A 68 9.12 -27.18 12.15
CA THR A 68 9.20 -26.73 10.75
C THR A 68 9.83 -27.80 9.85
N ARG A 69 9.12 -28.18 8.79
CA ARG A 69 9.65 -29.06 7.73
C ARG A 69 9.59 -28.37 6.37
N ILE A 70 10.74 -28.28 5.71
CA ILE A 70 10.85 -27.73 4.35
C ILE A 70 11.15 -28.87 3.39
N VAL A 71 10.32 -29.01 2.37
CA VAL A 71 10.48 -29.98 1.29
C VAL A 71 10.83 -29.19 0.03
N LEU A 72 12.04 -29.36 -0.48
CA LEU A 72 12.51 -28.71 -1.71
C LEU A 72 12.55 -29.73 -2.84
N ASP A 73 11.97 -29.35 -3.98
CA ASP A 73 11.92 -30.17 -5.18
C ASP A 73 13.28 -30.18 -5.89
N SER A 74 13.53 -31.23 -6.68
CA SER A 74 14.68 -31.22 -7.58
C SER A 74 14.54 -30.12 -8.64
N SER A 75 15.61 -29.37 -8.88
CA SER A 75 15.66 -28.38 -9.97
C SER A 75 16.85 -28.68 -10.89
N PRO A 76 16.65 -29.49 -11.95
CA PRO A 76 17.71 -29.84 -12.89
C PRO A 76 18.35 -28.61 -13.55
N LYS A 77 17.58 -27.54 -13.80
CA LYS A 77 18.06 -26.30 -14.41
C LYS A 77 19.03 -25.52 -13.50
N VAL A 78 18.96 -25.73 -12.19
CA VAL A 78 19.85 -25.14 -11.18
C VAL A 78 20.92 -26.15 -10.72
N GLY A 79 20.81 -27.42 -11.13
CA GLY A 79 21.63 -28.51 -10.62
C GLY A 79 21.41 -28.76 -9.12
N PHE A 80 20.17 -28.60 -8.66
CA PHE A 80 19.77 -28.86 -7.27
C PHE A 80 19.01 -30.19 -7.19
N GLN A 81 19.42 -31.05 -6.25
CA GLN A 81 18.73 -32.31 -5.94
C GLN A 81 17.67 -32.08 -4.87
N ALA A 82 16.57 -32.84 -4.92
CA ALA A 82 15.50 -32.74 -3.93
C ALA A 82 16.05 -32.95 -2.52
N SER A 83 15.55 -32.18 -1.56
CA SER A 83 16.04 -32.19 -0.18
C SER A 83 14.93 -31.92 0.81
N VAL A 84 15.04 -32.51 2.00
CA VAL A 84 14.12 -32.27 3.12
C VAL A 84 14.92 -31.73 4.29
N VAL A 85 14.44 -30.62 4.87
CA VAL A 85 15.05 -29.95 6.00
C VAL A 85 14.05 -29.93 7.15
N ASN A 86 14.40 -30.55 8.27
CA ASN A 86 13.60 -30.52 9.50
C ASN A 86 14.31 -29.63 10.53
N VAL A 87 13.55 -28.70 11.12
CA VAL A 87 14.03 -27.79 12.15
C VAL A 87 12.91 -27.51 13.15
N ASP A 88 13.16 -27.81 14.41
CA ASP A 88 12.32 -27.34 15.51
C ASP A 88 12.78 -25.94 15.95
N LEU A 89 11.92 -24.94 15.76
CA LEU A 89 12.22 -23.54 16.06
C LEU A 89 11.48 -23.10 17.32
N ASN A 90 12.20 -22.96 18.41
CA ASN A 90 11.69 -22.31 19.62
C ASN A 90 11.35 -20.82 19.34
N ALA A 91 10.44 -20.26 20.13
CA ALA A 91 10.08 -18.85 20.06
C ALA A 91 11.31 -17.94 20.14
N GLY A 92 11.40 -16.94 19.28
CA GLY A 92 12.51 -15.99 19.22
C GLY A 92 13.84 -16.54 18.68
N THR A 93 13.89 -17.80 18.20
CA THR A 93 15.14 -18.42 17.73
C THR A 93 15.32 -18.35 16.22
N ARG A 94 16.57 -18.56 15.79
CA ARG A 94 16.95 -18.71 14.39
C ARG A 94 17.76 -19.98 14.18
N ALA A 95 17.66 -20.56 13.00
CA ALA A 95 18.47 -21.70 12.59
C ALA A 95 18.92 -21.56 11.14
N THR A 96 20.15 -21.96 10.85
CA THR A 96 20.67 -22.00 9.49
C THR A 96 20.87 -23.45 9.04
N ARG A 97 20.49 -23.74 7.80
CA ARG A 97 20.73 -25.03 7.15
C ARG A 97 21.43 -24.79 5.82
N ARG A 98 22.47 -25.58 5.55
CA ARG A 98 23.27 -25.48 4.34
C ARG A 98 22.96 -26.67 3.44
N LEU A 99 22.64 -26.37 2.19
CA LEU A 99 22.45 -27.33 1.11
C LEU A 99 23.40 -26.98 -0.03
N THR A 100 23.55 -27.86 -1.01
CA THR A 100 24.45 -27.63 -2.15
C THR A 100 23.72 -27.74 -3.48
N PHE A 101 24.13 -26.95 -4.47
CA PHE A 101 23.70 -27.07 -5.86
C PHE A 101 24.87 -26.86 -6.82
N HIS A 102 24.72 -27.34 -8.05
CA HIS A 102 25.76 -27.30 -9.10
C HIS A 102 25.19 -26.59 -10.34
N PRO A 103 25.18 -25.24 -10.37
CA PRO A 103 24.57 -24.49 -11.45
C PRO A 103 25.30 -24.73 -12.77
N PRO A 104 24.56 -24.89 -13.89
CA PRO A 104 25.19 -24.96 -15.20
C PRO A 104 25.79 -23.60 -15.61
N VAL A 105 26.84 -23.63 -16.44
CA VAL A 105 27.39 -22.43 -17.08
C VAL A 105 26.30 -21.80 -17.97
N GLY A 106 26.18 -20.46 -17.92
CA GLY A 106 25.16 -19.74 -18.68
C GLY A 106 23.75 -19.83 -18.10
N LEU A 107 23.62 -20.19 -16.81
CA LEU A 107 22.36 -20.12 -16.09
C LEU A 107 21.74 -18.71 -16.23
N ASN A 108 20.53 -18.63 -16.77
CA ASN A 108 19.74 -17.39 -16.72
C ASN A 108 19.09 -17.26 -15.32
N LYS A 109 17.79 -16.98 -15.23
CA LYS A 109 17.04 -17.05 -13.97
C LYS A 109 16.26 -18.37 -13.93
N ASN A 110 16.41 -19.16 -12.87
CA ASN A 110 15.61 -20.35 -12.59
C ASN A 110 15.29 -20.42 -11.09
N PHE A 111 14.54 -21.45 -10.68
CA PHE A 111 14.02 -21.57 -9.34
C PHE A 111 14.34 -22.94 -8.73
N ILE A 112 14.57 -22.95 -7.42
CA ILE A 112 14.33 -24.12 -6.57
C ILE A 112 12.96 -23.89 -5.92
N THR A 113 12.04 -24.83 -6.11
CA THR A 113 10.68 -24.76 -5.56
C THR A 113 10.53 -25.71 -4.39
N GLY A 114 9.50 -25.50 -3.58
CA GLY A 114 9.19 -26.39 -2.48
C GLY A 114 7.99 -25.95 -1.66
N LYS A 115 7.85 -26.61 -0.52
CA LYS A 115 6.77 -26.40 0.46
C LYS A 115 7.34 -26.26 1.86
N ILE A 116 6.69 -25.43 2.68
CA ILE A 116 6.97 -25.29 4.11
C ILE A 116 5.77 -25.83 4.87
N HIS A 117 6.04 -26.75 5.79
CA HIS A 117 5.06 -27.34 6.69
C HIS A 117 5.38 -26.93 8.13
N PHE A 118 4.32 -26.73 8.92
CA PHE A 118 4.41 -26.71 10.38
C PHE A 118 3.67 -27.92 10.93
N GLY A 119 4.39 -28.80 11.61
CA GLY A 119 3.90 -30.14 11.96
C GLY A 119 3.47 -30.89 10.69
N ASN A 120 2.21 -31.32 10.65
CA ASN A 120 1.62 -31.99 9.48
C ASN A 120 0.93 -31.03 8.51
N THR A 121 0.89 -29.73 8.80
CA THR A 121 0.14 -28.74 8.03
C THR A 121 1.02 -28.13 6.94
N GLU A 122 0.69 -28.34 5.66
CA GLU A 122 1.27 -27.55 4.57
C GLU A 122 0.82 -26.10 4.70
N ALA A 123 1.76 -25.18 4.79
CA ALA A 123 1.49 -23.80 5.17
C ALA A 123 1.93 -22.77 4.12
N ARG A 124 3.04 -23.01 3.42
CA ARG A 124 3.56 -22.07 2.42
C ARG A 124 4.13 -22.78 1.21
N ASP A 125 4.00 -22.15 0.05
CA ASP A 125 4.89 -22.43 -1.07
C ASP A 125 6.25 -21.81 -0.76
N LEU A 126 7.30 -22.28 -1.43
CA LEU A 126 8.63 -21.71 -1.35
C LEU A 126 9.25 -21.64 -2.74
N PHE A 127 9.68 -20.43 -3.12
CA PHE A 127 10.39 -20.15 -4.36
C PHE A 127 11.72 -19.49 -4.02
N ILE A 128 12.82 -20.13 -4.41
CA ILE A 128 14.18 -19.60 -4.27
C ILE A 128 14.68 -19.31 -5.67
N ALA A 129 14.81 -18.03 -6.01
CA ALA A 129 15.29 -17.61 -7.33
C ALA A 129 16.81 -17.64 -7.38
N VAL A 130 17.37 -18.37 -8.35
CA VAL A 130 18.80 -18.46 -8.63
C VAL A 130 19.07 -17.86 -10.00
N ARG A 131 20.09 -17.03 -10.11
CA ARG A 131 20.45 -16.33 -11.34
C ARG A 131 21.94 -16.47 -11.62
N GLY A 132 22.33 -16.69 -12.88
CA GLY A 132 23.73 -16.65 -13.29
C GLY A 132 24.32 -15.24 -13.42
N PRO A 133 25.55 -15.12 -13.94
CA PRO A 133 26.29 -13.87 -13.95
C PRO A 133 25.61 -12.82 -14.80
N ASP A 134 25.77 -11.56 -14.39
CA ASP A 134 25.37 -10.42 -15.19
C ASP A 134 26.31 -10.29 -16.41
N PRO A 135 25.81 -9.91 -17.60
CA PRO A 135 26.65 -9.73 -18.78
C PRO A 135 27.79 -8.72 -18.54
N GLU A 136 28.91 -8.87 -19.26
CA GLU A 136 30.00 -7.89 -19.18
C GLU A 136 29.51 -6.48 -19.56
N GLY A 137 29.89 -5.48 -18.75
CA GLY A 137 29.42 -4.11 -18.92
C GLY A 137 27.95 -3.88 -18.54
N TRP A 138 27.25 -4.89 -18.02
CA TRP A 138 25.91 -4.70 -17.46
C TRP A 138 26.00 -3.82 -16.22
N LEU A 139 25.38 -2.65 -16.30
CA LEU A 139 25.14 -1.80 -15.15
C LEU A 139 23.73 -2.11 -14.61
N PRO A 140 23.56 -2.30 -13.29
CA PRO A 140 22.24 -2.33 -12.69
C PRO A 140 21.49 -1.04 -13.04
N ASP A 141 20.17 -1.00 -12.81
CA ASP A 141 19.35 0.20 -13.02
C ASP A 141 19.69 1.32 -12.01
N ALA A 142 20.99 1.63 -11.85
CA ALA A 142 21.54 2.68 -11.05
C ALA A 142 21.17 4.01 -11.69
N ASP A 143 20.29 4.73 -11.01
CA ASP A 143 20.21 6.19 -11.12
C ASP A 143 21.62 6.78 -11.14
N PRO A 144 21.94 7.78 -11.98
CA PRO A 144 23.16 8.56 -11.80
C PRO A 144 23.29 9.16 -10.38
N ASP A 145 22.18 9.25 -9.64
CA ASP A 145 22.09 9.71 -8.26
C ASP A 145 22.03 8.56 -7.22
N VAL A 146 22.31 7.29 -7.60
CA VAL A 146 22.52 6.24 -6.58
C VAL A 146 23.87 6.52 -5.92
N ASP A 147 23.82 6.97 -4.68
CA ASP A 147 24.99 7.36 -3.88
C ASP A 147 26.01 6.22 -3.65
N ASP A 148 25.63 4.96 -3.85
CA ASP A 148 26.49 3.82 -3.54
C ASP A 148 26.23 2.58 -4.42
N LYS A 149 27.28 2.10 -5.12
CA LYS A 149 27.26 0.84 -5.88
C LYS A 149 26.97 -0.38 -4.99
N SER A 150 27.20 -0.29 -3.68
CA SER A 150 26.89 -1.33 -2.69
C SER A 150 25.39 -1.58 -2.51
N GLU A 151 24.53 -0.66 -2.97
CA GLU A 151 23.07 -0.77 -2.91
C GLU A 151 22.48 -1.62 -4.05
N THR A 152 23.30 -1.95 -5.05
CA THR A 152 22.95 -2.85 -6.14
C THR A 152 23.78 -4.12 -6.06
N LEU A 153 23.09 -5.27 -6.04
CA LEU A 153 23.76 -6.56 -6.21
C LEU A 153 24.28 -6.63 -7.66
N THR A 154 25.52 -7.04 -7.88
CA THR A 154 26.07 -7.45 -9.20
C THR A 154 26.50 -8.90 -9.08
N ILE A 155 26.09 -9.75 -10.03
CA ILE A 155 26.38 -11.19 -9.99
C ILE A 155 27.57 -11.44 -10.91
N THR A 156 28.73 -11.76 -10.33
CA THR A 156 29.94 -12.12 -11.09
C THR A 156 30.18 -13.62 -11.12
N ASP A 157 29.66 -14.33 -10.13
CA ASP A 157 29.79 -15.78 -10.03
C ASP A 157 28.89 -16.50 -11.03
N THR A 158 29.15 -17.79 -11.27
CA THR A 158 28.33 -18.62 -12.17
C THR A 158 26.88 -18.74 -11.72
N ALA A 159 26.58 -18.53 -10.43
CA ALA A 159 25.22 -18.37 -9.92
C ALA A 159 25.16 -17.61 -8.58
N GLN A 160 24.02 -16.99 -8.31
CA GLN A 160 23.68 -16.43 -7.01
C GLN A 160 22.17 -16.54 -6.73
N VAL A 161 21.81 -16.79 -5.48
CA VAL A 161 20.45 -16.67 -4.96
C VAL A 161 20.09 -15.18 -4.85
N VAL A 162 18.99 -14.79 -5.48
CA VAL A 162 18.59 -13.37 -5.60
C VAL A 162 17.25 -13.05 -4.96
N ALA A 163 16.43 -14.06 -4.66
CA ALA A 163 15.14 -13.84 -4.01
C ALA A 163 14.66 -15.10 -3.28
N THR A 164 13.95 -14.87 -2.17
CA THR A 164 13.16 -15.88 -1.47
C THR A 164 11.72 -15.40 -1.43
N TYR A 165 10.79 -16.21 -1.88
CA TYR A 165 9.37 -15.90 -1.81
C TYR A 165 8.62 -17.09 -1.22
N ALA A 166 7.89 -16.86 -0.13
CA ALA A 166 7.24 -17.93 0.63
C ALA A 166 5.78 -17.61 0.97
N PRO A 167 4.90 -17.42 -0.03
CA PRO A 167 3.51 -17.07 0.22
C PRO A 167 2.79 -18.22 0.92
N ARG A 168 1.78 -17.89 1.73
CA ARG A 168 0.92 -18.94 2.29
C ARG A 168 0.14 -19.64 1.19
N VAL A 169 0.06 -20.97 1.30
CA VAL A 169 -0.92 -21.73 0.53
C VAL A 169 -2.30 -21.52 1.16
N ARG A 170 -3.34 -21.63 0.34
CA ARG A 170 -4.72 -21.62 0.81
C ARG A 170 -5.00 -22.91 1.61
N ALA A 171 -4.65 -22.91 2.89
CA ALA A 171 -4.99 -23.98 3.81
C ALA A 171 -6.52 -24.09 4.02
N ASP A 172 -7.00 -25.28 4.42
CA ASP A 172 -8.43 -25.58 4.57
C ASP A 172 -9.19 -24.64 5.52
N TRP A 173 -8.47 -24.02 6.47
CA TRP A 173 -9.05 -23.02 7.37
C TRP A 173 -9.50 -21.75 6.63
N TRP A 174 -8.65 -21.17 5.78
CA TRP A 174 -8.97 -19.98 4.99
C TRP A 174 -10.07 -20.25 3.98
N ARG A 175 -10.16 -21.50 3.49
CA ARG A 175 -11.25 -21.93 2.60
C ARG A 175 -12.62 -21.87 3.27
N THR A 176 -12.67 -22.07 4.59
CA THR A 176 -13.91 -22.11 5.38
C THR A 176 -14.18 -20.82 6.15
N HIS A 177 -13.21 -19.89 6.19
CA HIS A 177 -13.28 -18.59 6.86
C HIS A 177 -12.79 -17.42 5.98
N PRO A 178 -13.35 -17.20 4.78
CA PRO A 178 -12.91 -16.13 3.87
C PRO A 178 -13.50 -14.76 4.28
N SER A 179 -13.70 -14.50 5.56
CA SER A 179 -14.38 -13.29 6.03
C SER A 179 -13.64 -12.71 7.22
N SER A 180 -13.36 -11.40 7.16
CA SER A 180 -12.83 -10.65 8.31
C SER A 180 -13.92 -10.28 9.32
N THR A 181 -15.17 -10.64 9.01
CA THR A 181 -16.37 -10.31 9.76
C THR A 181 -16.79 -11.43 10.70
N ILE A 182 -17.57 -11.11 11.72
CA ILE A 182 -18.09 -12.07 12.69
C ILE A 182 -19.13 -12.97 12.01
N ALA A 183 -18.75 -14.22 11.76
CA ALA A 183 -19.64 -15.20 11.16
C ALA A 183 -20.84 -15.48 12.09
N PRO A 184 -22.02 -15.88 11.55
CA PRO A 184 -23.22 -16.14 12.35
C PRO A 184 -23.00 -17.07 13.55
N ARG A 185 -22.13 -18.07 13.41
CA ARG A 185 -21.76 -19.04 14.46
C ARG A 185 -20.83 -18.47 15.54
N GLN A 186 -20.13 -17.37 15.27
CA GLN A 186 -19.22 -16.69 16.21
C GLN A 186 -19.95 -15.61 17.01
N ARG A 187 -21.18 -15.26 16.63
CA ARG A 187 -21.98 -14.24 17.31
C ARG A 187 -22.30 -14.67 18.74
N VAL A 188 -21.95 -13.82 19.68
CA VAL A 188 -22.30 -13.99 21.10
C VAL A 188 -23.81 -13.87 21.25
N LYS A 189 -24.42 -14.80 22.01
CA LYS A 189 -25.87 -14.82 22.26
C LYS A 189 -26.24 -13.90 23.43
N PRO A 190 -27.49 -13.41 23.52
CA PRO A 190 -28.58 -13.55 22.54
C PRO A 190 -28.30 -12.84 21.21
N LEU A 191 -28.88 -13.38 20.14
CA LEU A 191 -28.85 -12.73 18.83
C LEU A 191 -29.88 -11.60 18.79
N ILE A 192 -29.53 -10.52 18.09
CA ILE A 192 -30.35 -9.32 17.95
C ILE A 192 -30.70 -9.15 16.48
N THR A 193 -31.99 -9.12 16.16
CA THR A 193 -32.48 -8.88 14.80
C THR A 193 -32.84 -7.41 14.63
N LEU A 194 -32.04 -6.66 13.88
CA LEU A 194 -32.25 -5.24 13.63
C LEU A 194 -33.39 -5.02 12.62
N ALA A 195 -33.44 -5.85 11.59
CA ALA A 195 -34.49 -5.84 10.58
C ALA A 195 -34.62 -7.22 9.94
N SER A 196 -35.81 -7.55 9.45
CA SER A 196 -36.05 -8.81 8.75
C SER A 196 -37.25 -8.69 7.81
N ARG A 197 -37.10 -9.15 6.57
CA ARG A 197 -38.19 -9.31 5.58
C ARG A 197 -39.06 -8.06 5.42
N GLY A 198 -38.43 -6.93 5.13
CA GLY A 198 -39.07 -5.64 4.90
C GLY A 198 -39.51 -4.90 6.16
N GLN A 199 -39.30 -5.47 7.36
CA GLN A 199 -39.76 -4.89 8.63
C GLN A 199 -38.62 -4.66 9.61
N THR A 200 -38.76 -3.63 10.45
CA THR A 200 -37.87 -3.35 11.58
C THR A 200 -38.66 -2.82 12.77
N ASN A 201 -38.23 -3.20 13.97
CA ASN A 201 -38.72 -2.65 15.24
C ASN A 201 -37.69 -1.68 15.85
N TYR A 202 -36.67 -1.30 15.06
CA TYR A 202 -35.62 -0.38 15.48
C TYR A 202 -35.87 1.00 14.89
N VAL A 203 -35.43 2.01 15.62
CA VAL A 203 -35.21 3.36 15.09
C VAL A 203 -33.77 3.78 15.31
N LEU A 204 -33.23 4.55 14.37
CA LEU A 204 -31.94 5.19 14.49
C LEU A 204 -32.09 6.54 15.19
N VAL A 205 -31.60 6.64 16.42
CA VAL A 205 -31.55 7.88 17.18
C VAL A 205 -30.22 8.58 16.87
N ASN A 206 -30.27 9.60 16.00
CA ASN A 206 -29.10 10.37 15.59
C ASN A 206 -28.94 11.61 16.49
N GLN A 207 -28.02 11.56 17.45
CA GLN A 207 -27.73 12.66 18.37
C GLN A 207 -26.47 13.45 17.97
N LEU A 208 -26.03 13.31 16.72
CA LEU A 208 -24.88 14.03 16.20
C LEU A 208 -25.24 15.48 15.88
N PRO A 209 -24.25 16.39 15.82
CA PRO A 209 -24.46 17.73 15.27
C PRO A 209 -25.11 17.65 13.87
N PRO A 210 -25.93 18.65 13.46
CA PRO A 210 -26.50 18.69 12.13
C PRO A 210 -25.43 18.46 11.04
N ASP A 211 -25.79 17.68 10.01
CA ASP A 211 -24.95 17.30 8.87
C ASP A 211 -23.70 16.43 9.20
N ALA A 212 -23.37 16.22 10.47
CA ALA A 212 -22.23 15.40 10.85
C ALA A 212 -22.45 13.95 10.42
N ASN A 213 -21.47 13.40 9.67
CA ASN A 213 -21.45 12.02 9.20
C ASN A 213 -22.68 11.58 8.39
N GLN A 214 -23.36 12.50 7.69
CA GLN A 214 -24.59 12.17 6.95
C GLN A 214 -24.41 10.99 5.98
N VAL A 215 -23.24 10.87 5.32
CA VAL A 215 -22.93 9.74 4.42
C VAL A 215 -22.95 8.40 5.17
N ALA A 216 -22.31 8.32 6.33
CA ALA A 216 -22.26 7.07 7.10
C ALA A 216 -23.63 6.72 7.71
N VAL A 217 -24.38 7.72 8.17
CA VAL A 217 -25.78 7.54 8.63
C VAL A 217 -26.65 6.98 7.50
N ASN A 218 -26.55 7.56 6.30
CA ASN A 218 -27.28 7.08 5.12
C ASN A 218 -26.86 5.66 4.72
N ASP A 219 -25.56 5.34 4.78
CA ASP A 219 -25.08 4.00 4.51
C ASP A 219 -25.63 2.99 5.53
N LEU A 220 -25.72 3.34 6.82
CA LEU A 220 -26.30 2.46 7.85
C LEU A 220 -27.74 2.07 7.53
N VAL A 221 -28.58 3.08 7.25
CA VAL A 221 -29.99 2.87 6.88
C VAL A 221 -30.09 2.06 5.60
N ARG A 222 -29.34 2.44 4.57
CA ARG A 222 -29.36 1.78 3.25
C ARG A 222 -28.92 0.33 3.32
N CYS A 223 -27.82 0.02 4.02
CA CYS A 223 -27.28 -1.33 4.13
C CYS A 223 -28.26 -2.25 4.87
N ILE A 224 -28.84 -1.80 5.99
CA ILE A 224 -29.86 -2.57 6.72
C ILE A 224 -31.08 -2.81 5.82
N GLY A 225 -31.51 -1.80 5.06
CA GLY A 225 -32.60 -1.93 4.09
C GLY A 225 -32.29 -2.97 3.00
N ILE A 226 -31.08 -2.96 2.43
CA ILE A 226 -30.67 -3.96 1.42
C ILE A 226 -30.66 -5.37 2.02
N ILE A 227 -30.01 -5.54 3.19
CA ILE A 227 -29.90 -6.85 3.87
C ILE A 227 -31.28 -7.43 4.21
N ALA A 228 -32.20 -6.59 4.68
CA ALA A 228 -33.51 -6.98 5.16
C ALA A 228 -34.63 -6.73 4.13
N ASP A 229 -34.30 -6.74 2.84
CA ASP A 229 -35.28 -6.70 1.72
C ASP A 229 -36.24 -5.50 1.77
N GLY A 230 -35.68 -4.29 1.82
CA GLY A 230 -36.41 -3.03 1.75
C GLY A 230 -36.91 -2.50 3.10
N ALA A 231 -36.44 -3.05 4.22
CA ALA A 231 -36.82 -2.54 5.55
C ALA A 231 -36.38 -1.08 5.74
N THR A 232 -37.32 -0.21 6.12
CA THR A 232 -37.04 1.21 6.36
C THR A 232 -36.70 1.44 7.82
N LEU A 233 -35.45 1.81 8.12
CA LEU A 233 -35.01 2.21 9.45
C LEU A 233 -35.28 3.71 9.66
N PRO A 234 -36.26 4.11 10.48
CA PRO A 234 -36.56 5.53 10.71
C PRO A 234 -35.42 6.23 11.43
N VAL A 235 -35.11 7.47 11.04
CA VAL A 235 -34.09 8.30 11.69
C VAL A 235 -34.78 9.41 12.47
N VAL A 236 -34.49 9.50 13.78
CA VAL A 236 -35.09 10.46 14.71
C VAL A 236 -34.02 11.11 15.58
N GLU A 237 -34.27 12.32 16.08
CA GLU A 237 -33.34 13.01 16.98
C GLU A 237 -33.48 12.57 18.45
N LYS A 238 -34.70 12.17 18.84
CA LYS A 238 -35.04 11.79 20.22
C LYS A 238 -35.57 10.37 20.26
N SER A 239 -35.16 9.63 21.28
CA SER A 239 -35.63 8.26 21.48
C SER A 239 -37.13 8.25 21.72
N PRO A 240 -37.92 7.50 20.94
CA PRO A 240 -39.30 7.21 21.28
C PRO A 240 -39.34 6.34 22.55
N GLN A 241 -40.42 6.45 23.32
CA GLN A 241 -40.67 5.57 24.46
C GLN A 241 -41.05 4.18 23.94
N HIS A 242 -40.42 3.13 24.49
CA HIS A 242 -40.73 1.71 24.26
C HIS A 242 -40.31 1.05 22.93
N GLU A 243 -39.39 1.65 22.16
CA GLU A 243 -38.83 1.01 20.95
C GLU A 243 -37.37 0.57 21.15
N HIS A 244 -36.95 -0.45 20.40
CA HIS A 244 -35.53 -0.78 20.31
C HIS A 244 -34.81 0.30 19.50
N THR A 245 -33.59 0.64 19.88
CA THR A 245 -32.88 1.78 19.28
C THR A 245 -31.50 1.40 18.80
N ILE A 246 -31.07 2.02 17.71
CA ILE A 246 -29.66 2.20 17.37
C ILE A 246 -29.33 3.65 17.71
N VAL A 247 -28.42 3.90 18.64
CA VAL A 247 -28.10 5.26 19.12
C VAL A 247 -26.72 5.68 18.62
N LEU A 248 -26.64 6.87 18.02
CA LEU A 248 -25.39 7.51 17.62
C LEU A 248 -25.17 8.75 18.50
N ARG A 249 -24.04 8.83 19.23
CA ARG A 249 -23.77 9.99 20.10
C ARG A 249 -22.30 10.33 20.26
N VAL A 250 -22.01 11.60 20.53
CA VAL A 250 -20.68 12.07 20.93
C VAL A 250 -20.62 12.22 22.45
N ARG A 251 -19.56 11.70 23.07
CA ARG A 251 -19.23 11.76 24.50
C ARG A 251 -17.92 12.48 24.73
N ALA A 252 -17.88 13.75 24.31
CA ALA A 252 -16.71 14.63 24.48
C ALA A 252 -16.44 14.98 25.96
N ASP A 253 -17.37 14.64 26.86
CA ASP A 253 -17.23 14.74 28.32
C ASP A 253 -16.31 13.67 28.91
N GLN A 254 -15.91 12.66 28.14
CA GLN A 254 -15.08 11.54 28.58
C GLN A 254 -13.69 11.58 27.93
N GLU A 255 -12.73 10.93 28.57
CA GLU A 255 -11.41 10.71 27.98
C GLU A 255 -11.46 9.56 26.98
N TRP A 256 -10.96 9.81 25.77
CA TRP A 256 -10.86 8.84 24.69
C TRP A 256 -9.40 8.73 24.23
N PRO A 257 -8.91 7.52 23.94
CA PRO A 257 -7.52 7.33 23.54
C PRO A 257 -7.22 7.92 22.15
N HIS A 258 -8.25 8.11 21.32
CA HIS A 258 -8.12 8.62 19.96
C HIS A 258 -9.43 9.28 19.47
N PRO A 259 -9.38 10.36 18.65
CA PRO A 259 -10.59 10.96 18.05
C PRO A 259 -11.40 10.00 17.16
N ASP A 260 -10.73 9.06 16.51
CA ASP A 260 -11.36 8.01 15.69
C ASP A 260 -11.78 6.76 16.48
N ALA A 261 -11.51 6.72 17.79
CA ALA A 261 -11.92 5.61 18.62
C ALA A 261 -13.43 5.62 18.85
N TYR A 262 -14.01 4.43 19.00
CA TYR A 262 -15.42 4.27 19.32
C TYR A 262 -15.66 3.11 20.27
N HIS A 263 -16.82 3.16 20.91
CA HIS A 263 -17.40 2.08 21.68
C HIS A 263 -18.72 1.67 21.00
N LEU A 264 -18.76 0.43 20.53
CA LEU A 264 -19.95 -0.20 19.93
C LEU A 264 -20.40 -1.29 20.90
N TYR A 265 -21.62 -1.17 21.41
CA TYR A 265 -22.13 -2.15 22.36
C TYR A 265 -23.65 -2.34 22.29
N THR A 266 -24.10 -3.46 22.84
CA THR A 266 -25.53 -3.81 22.94
C THR A 266 -25.96 -3.76 24.40
N THR A 267 -27.11 -3.15 24.68
CA THR A 267 -27.70 -3.09 26.02
C THR A 267 -28.47 -4.38 26.35
N SER A 268 -28.75 -4.60 27.64
CA SER A 268 -29.64 -5.68 28.08
C SER A 268 -31.06 -5.58 27.52
N ALA A 269 -31.51 -4.37 27.15
CA ALA A 269 -32.78 -4.12 26.50
C ALA A 269 -32.75 -4.36 24.97
N GLY A 270 -31.61 -4.77 24.41
CA GLY A 270 -31.44 -5.05 22.98
C GLY A 270 -31.11 -3.84 22.11
N SER A 271 -31.04 -2.62 22.66
CA SER A 271 -30.57 -1.45 21.91
C SER A 271 -29.10 -1.56 21.55
N VAL A 272 -28.72 -1.04 20.38
CA VAL A 272 -27.33 -0.88 19.92
C VAL A 272 -26.89 0.55 20.16
N VAL A 273 -25.70 0.76 20.70
CA VAL A 273 -25.15 2.08 20.97
C VAL A 273 -23.78 2.21 20.31
N ILE A 274 -23.59 3.32 19.59
CA ILE A 274 -22.31 3.75 19.03
C ILE A 274 -22.00 5.11 19.63
N GLU A 275 -20.95 5.14 20.44
CA GLU A 275 -20.49 6.38 21.07
C GLU A 275 -18.99 6.58 20.87
N ALA A 276 -18.58 7.84 20.80
CA ALA A 276 -17.18 8.23 20.61
C ALA A 276 -16.92 9.64 21.18
N GLY A 277 -15.66 9.98 21.45
CA GLY A 277 -15.27 11.32 21.90
C GLY A 277 -15.40 12.39 20.83
N HIS A 278 -15.40 12.00 19.55
CA HIS A 278 -15.47 12.89 18.40
C HIS A 278 -16.38 12.27 17.32
N VAL A 279 -16.92 13.11 16.43
CA VAL A 279 -17.80 12.65 15.33
C VAL A 279 -17.10 11.63 14.42
N ASP A 280 -15.79 11.75 14.19
CA ASP A 280 -15.05 10.77 13.38
C ASP A 280 -15.09 9.35 13.97
N GLY A 281 -14.99 9.22 15.29
CA GLY A 281 -15.14 7.92 15.96
C GLY A 281 -16.53 7.33 15.75
N VAL A 282 -17.60 8.14 15.79
CA VAL A 282 -18.96 7.65 15.51
C VAL A 282 -19.07 7.13 14.08
N ARG A 283 -18.50 7.84 13.09
CA ARG A 283 -18.42 7.35 11.70
C ARG A 283 -17.76 5.98 11.63
N ASN A 284 -16.63 5.80 12.31
CA ASN A 284 -15.92 4.53 12.32
C ASN A 284 -16.68 3.42 13.05
N GLY A 285 -17.44 3.76 14.09
CA GLY A 285 -18.33 2.83 14.77
C GLY A 285 -19.48 2.36 13.89
N ILE A 286 -20.04 3.24 13.06
CA ILE A 286 -21.04 2.86 12.04
C ILE A 286 -20.44 1.85 11.06
N TYR A 287 -19.27 2.14 10.49
CA TYR A 287 -18.60 1.19 9.59
C TYR A 287 -18.09 -0.07 10.32
N GLY A 288 -17.84 0.00 11.63
CA GLY A 288 -17.60 -1.18 12.46
C GLY A 288 -18.81 -2.09 12.56
N LEU A 289 -20.01 -1.54 12.82
CA LEU A 289 -21.25 -2.31 12.79
C LEU A 289 -21.52 -2.89 11.40
N LEU A 290 -21.39 -2.08 10.35
CA LEU A 290 -21.68 -2.50 8.98
C LEU A 290 -20.71 -3.56 8.46
N THR A 291 -19.41 -3.34 8.59
CA THR A 291 -18.40 -4.27 8.09
C THR A 291 -18.25 -5.46 9.03
N ASP A 292 -17.97 -5.24 10.31
CA ASP A 292 -17.53 -6.33 11.20
C ASP A 292 -18.70 -7.24 11.63
N HIS A 293 -19.92 -6.70 11.74
CA HIS A 293 -21.07 -7.44 12.29
C HIS A 293 -22.18 -7.76 11.27
N LEU A 294 -22.31 -6.96 10.20
CA LEU A 294 -23.34 -7.08 9.15
C LEU A 294 -22.80 -7.46 7.76
N ASP A 295 -21.49 -7.69 7.63
CA ASP A 295 -20.85 -8.16 6.40
C ASP A 295 -21.00 -7.24 5.18
N CYS A 296 -21.00 -5.92 5.41
CA CYS A 296 -20.99 -4.89 4.35
C CYS A 296 -19.56 -4.44 4.03
N HIS A 297 -19.18 -4.49 2.75
CA HIS A 297 -17.80 -4.25 2.32
C HIS A 297 -17.67 -3.15 1.27
N TRP A 298 -16.59 -2.38 1.38
CA TRP A 298 -16.14 -1.40 0.38
C TRP A 298 -14.69 -1.73 0.01
N PHE A 299 -14.53 -2.63 -0.95
CA PHE A 299 -13.22 -3.13 -1.37
C PHE A 299 -12.43 -2.06 -2.13
N LEU A 300 -13.10 -1.34 -3.02
CA LEU A 300 -12.59 -0.18 -3.74
C LEU A 300 -13.58 0.99 -3.57
N PRO A 301 -13.21 2.23 -3.93
CA PRO A 301 -14.16 3.34 -3.95
C PRO A 301 -15.24 3.17 -5.02
N PHE A 302 -16.30 3.98 -4.92
CA PHE A 302 -17.46 3.98 -5.82
C PHE A 302 -18.28 2.68 -5.80
N ASP A 303 -19.40 2.68 -6.52
CA ASP A 303 -20.42 1.64 -6.41
C ASP A 303 -19.92 0.26 -6.86
N LEU A 304 -19.05 0.19 -7.88
CA LEU A 304 -18.46 -1.10 -8.30
C LEU A 304 -17.64 -1.76 -7.17
N GLY A 305 -17.05 -0.93 -6.30
CA GLY A 305 -16.23 -1.32 -5.16
C GLY A 305 -17.01 -1.89 -3.97
N GLU A 306 -18.33 -1.68 -3.93
CA GLU A 306 -19.20 -2.07 -2.82
C GLU A 306 -19.73 -3.50 -2.96
N GLU A 307 -19.71 -4.27 -1.88
CA GLU A 307 -20.40 -5.56 -1.79
C GLU A 307 -21.21 -5.63 -0.48
N ILE A 308 -22.54 -5.58 -0.61
CA ILE A 308 -23.49 -5.78 0.49
C ILE A 308 -24.19 -7.12 0.25
N VAL A 309 -23.86 -8.12 1.08
CA VAL A 309 -24.39 -9.47 0.92
C VAL A 309 -25.79 -9.56 1.54
N GLN A 310 -26.80 -9.81 0.71
CA GLN A 310 -28.15 -10.09 1.20
C GLN A 310 -28.23 -11.56 1.65
N PRO A 311 -28.45 -11.85 2.94
CA PRO A 311 -28.51 -13.22 3.44
C PRO A 311 -29.81 -13.90 3.03
N VAL A 312 -29.80 -15.23 2.91
CA VAL A 312 -30.97 -16.03 2.44
C VAL A 312 -32.21 -15.84 3.33
N ASN A 313 -32.03 -15.61 4.63
CA ASN A 313 -33.14 -15.38 5.56
C ASN A 313 -33.70 -13.95 5.50
N LEU A 314 -33.07 -13.05 4.73
CA LEU A 314 -33.43 -11.64 4.58
C LEU A 314 -33.48 -10.91 5.92
N SER A 315 -32.49 -11.16 6.78
CA SER A 315 -32.45 -10.59 8.14
C SER A 315 -31.08 -9.98 8.47
N ALA A 316 -31.09 -8.74 8.93
CA ALA A 316 -29.95 -8.07 9.55
C ALA A 316 -29.86 -8.52 11.02
N ILE A 317 -28.95 -9.45 11.31
CA ILE A 317 -28.78 -10.05 12.64
C ILE A 317 -27.37 -9.75 13.13
N ILE A 318 -27.23 -9.37 14.40
CA ILE A 318 -25.96 -9.22 15.11
C ILE A 318 -25.95 -10.10 16.38
N GLY A 319 -24.77 -10.27 16.99
CA GLY A 319 -24.66 -10.84 18.33
C GLY A 319 -24.74 -9.77 19.42
N GLN A 320 -24.55 -10.16 20.67
CA GLN A 320 -24.14 -9.19 21.70
C GLN A 320 -22.77 -8.63 21.37
N ILE A 321 -22.61 -7.33 21.59
CA ILE A 321 -21.39 -6.58 21.30
C ILE A 321 -21.02 -5.76 22.55
N ASP A 322 -19.74 -5.73 22.86
CA ASP A 322 -19.11 -4.79 23.79
C ASP A 322 -17.66 -4.62 23.31
N GLU A 323 -17.46 -3.68 22.40
CA GLU A 323 -16.20 -3.50 21.68
C GLU A 323 -15.75 -2.05 21.72
N ARG A 324 -14.52 -1.82 22.18
CA ARG A 324 -13.79 -0.57 22.01
C ARG A 324 -12.74 -0.76 20.93
N ARG A 325 -12.75 0.10 19.92
CA ARG A 325 -11.84 0.02 18.76
C ARG A 325 -11.22 1.38 18.50
N GLU A 326 -9.97 1.35 18.06
CA GLU A 326 -9.18 2.53 17.69
C GLU A 326 -8.25 2.18 16.52
N PRO A 327 -7.80 3.17 15.72
CA PRO A 327 -6.82 2.93 14.68
C PRO A 327 -5.43 2.65 15.26
N SER A 328 -4.61 1.90 14.52
CA SER A 328 -3.24 1.57 14.90
C SER A 328 -2.28 2.77 14.85
N PHE A 329 -2.61 3.77 14.04
CA PHE A 329 -1.83 5.01 13.86
C PHE A 329 -2.67 6.22 14.23
N PHE A 330 -2.03 7.24 14.81
CA PHE A 330 -2.67 8.51 15.18
C PHE A 330 -3.16 9.32 13.97
N SER A 331 -2.46 9.18 12.84
CA SER A 331 -2.82 9.82 11.60
C SER A 331 -2.43 8.92 10.44
N SER A 332 -3.30 8.81 9.44
CA SER A 332 -3.01 8.08 8.22
C SER A 332 -3.47 8.90 7.02
N ASN A 333 -2.55 9.09 6.08
CA ASN A 333 -2.79 9.66 4.76
C ASN A 333 -2.74 8.55 3.71
N GLY A 334 -3.52 8.71 2.65
CA GLY A 334 -3.52 7.82 1.49
C GLY A 334 -4.72 8.05 0.57
N ILE A 335 -4.82 7.24 -0.48
CA ILE A 335 -5.89 7.35 -1.47
C ILE A 335 -6.99 6.31 -1.21
N GLY A 336 -8.20 6.80 -0.95
CA GLY A 336 -9.43 6.00 -0.85
C GLY A 336 -10.64 6.83 -0.45
N GLY A 337 -11.80 6.18 -0.28
CA GLY A 337 -13.08 6.85 -0.02
C GLY A 337 -13.45 6.94 1.46
N PRO A 338 -14.51 7.71 1.80
CA PRO A 338 -14.96 7.96 3.18
C PRO A 338 -15.49 6.71 3.91
N ARG A 339 -15.57 5.57 3.21
CA ARG A 339 -16.08 4.28 3.70
C ARG A 339 -14.97 3.31 4.11
N ASN A 340 -13.70 3.67 3.86
CA ASN A 340 -12.55 2.89 4.30
C ASN A 340 -11.99 3.48 5.60
N ARG A 341 -12.23 2.79 6.73
CA ARG A 341 -11.85 3.26 8.08
C ARG A 341 -10.37 3.66 8.18
N GLY A 342 -9.45 2.95 7.52
CA GLY A 342 -8.01 3.26 7.57
C GLY A 342 -7.60 4.53 6.82
N LEU A 343 -8.43 5.01 5.89
CA LEU A 343 -8.19 6.22 5.09
C LEU A 343 -9.08 7.38 5.52
N THR A 344 -10.00 7.14 6.45
CA THR A 344 -10.83 8.19 7.06
C THR A 344 -10.17 8.84 8.28
N ASN A 345 -8.94 8.43 8.65
CA ASN A 345 -8.10 9.02 9.71
C ASN A 345 -7.58 10.44 9.38
N GLN A 346 -8.28 11.16 8.50
CA GLN A 346 -8.20 12.58 8.12
C GLN A 346 -6.82 13.21 7.81
N GLY A 347 -5.71 12.46 7.84
CA GLY A 347 -4.41 13.07 7.60
C GLY A 347 -4.03 14.17 8.59
N ARG A 348 -4.33 13.97 9.88
CA ARG A 348 -4.09 14.99 10.94
C ARG A 348 -2.65 15.49 10.98
N MET A 349 -1.69 14.60 10.70
CA MET A 349 -0.28 14.91 10.52
C MET A 349 0.06 14.98 9.02
N SER A 350 -0.51 15.94 8.30
CA SER A 350 -0.25 16.16 6.87
C SER A 350 0.68 17.35 6.65
N PHE A 351 1.84 17.08 6.05
CA PHE A 351 2.83 18.08 5.67
C PHE A 351 3.70 17.53 4.51
N GLY A 352 4.27 18.44 3.74
CA GLY A 352 5.10 18.19 2.56
C GLY A 352 5.57 19.52 1.98
N HIS A 353 6.18 19.50 0.79
CA HIS A 353 6.84 20.67 0.18
C HIS A 353 6.08 21.99 0.35
N ALA A 354 6.66 22.93 1.10
CA ALA A 354 5.95 24.14 1.54
C ALA A 354 6.69 25.44 1.24
N TRP A 355 7.98 25.41 0.97
CA TRP A 355 8.77 26.65 0.87
C TRP A 355 8.27 27.61 -0.20
N ALA A 356 7.87 27.14 -1.37
CA ALA A 356 7.27 27.99 -2.40
C ALA A 356 5.91 28.60 -2.00
N GLN A 357 5.17 27.99 -1.07
CA GLN A 357 3.94 28.57 -0.54
C GLN A 357 4.23 29.62 0.55
N LEU A 358 5.37 29.48 1.23
CA LEU A 358 5.83 30.41 2.26
C LEU A 358 6.54 31.62 1.63
N VAL A 359 7.51 31.41 0.74
CA VAL A 359 8.21 32.47 0.00
C VAL A 359 8.51 31.95 -1.41
N LYS A 360 7.82 32.50 -2.42
CA LYS A 360 7.96 32.07 -3.81
C LYS A 360 8.90 32.99 -4.58
N GLY A 361 9.88 32.41 -5.27
CA GLY A 361 10.77 33.19 -6.13
C GLY A 361 10.09 33.65 -7.41
N THR A 362 10.47 34.86 -7.85
CA THR A 362 10.09 35.47 -9.13
C THR A 362 11.33 36.14 -9.71
N GLU A 363 11.38 36.39 -11.02
CA GLU A 363 12.53 37.12 -11.61
C GLU A 363 12.81 38.47 -10.94
N GLU A 364 11.75 39.17 -10.53
CA GLU A 364 11.83 40.43 -9.82
C GLU A 364 12.51 40.24 -8.45
N LEU A 365 12.03 39.28 -7.65
CA LEU A 365 12.59 38.99 -6.32
C LEU A 365 13.99 38.39 -6.39
N TYR A 366 14.32 37.64 -7.44
CA TYR A 366 15.69 37.14 -7.65
C TYR A 366 16.67 38.27 -7.91
N ARG A 367 16.23 39.32 -8.61
CA ARG A 367 17.05 40.49 -8.95
C ARG A 367 17.16 41.47 -7.79
N GLU A 368 16.06 41.71 -7.07
CA GLU A 368 16.00 42.71 -6.00
C GLU A 368 16.49 42.18 -4.66
N HIS A 369 16.28 40.89 -4.40
CA HIS A 369 16.64 40.21 -3.15
C HIS A 369 17.38 38.90 -3.42
N PRO A 370 18.53 38.91 -4.13
CA PRO A 370 19.28 37.69 -4.41
C PRO A 370 19.70 36.94 -3.13
N GLU A 371 19.85 37.64 -2.01
CA GLU A 371 20.19 37.11 -0.69
C GLU A 371 19.08 36.34 0.02
N TRP A 372 17.85 36.43 -0.46
CA TRP A 372 16.75 35.62 0.05
C TRP A 372 16.80 34.18 -0.44
N TRP A 373 17.54 33.89 -1.50
CA TRP A 373 17.47 32.61 -2.22
C TRP A 373 18.68 31.73 -1.97
N ALA A 374 18.52 30.43 -2.21
CA ALA A 374 19.62 29.48 -2.23
C ALA A 374 20.65 29.90 -3.28
N ARG A 375 21.91 30.04 -2.86
CA ARG A 375 23.03 30.46 -3.71
C ARG A 375 24.20 29.49 -3.59
N ASP A 376 25.01 29.40 -4.64
CA ASP A 376 26.29 28.70 -4.60
C ASP A 376 27.34 29.50 -3.79
N ARG A 377 28.55 28.93 -3.66
CA ARG A 377 29.66 29.59 -2.94
C ARG A 377 30.20 30.83 -3.66
N ALA A 378 29.90 31.01 -4.95
CA ALA A 378 30.25 32.19 -5.73
C ALA A 378 29.18 33.30 -5.63
N GLY A 379 28.04 33.02 -4.97
CA GLY A 379 26.94 33.96 -4.79
C GLY A 379 25.88 33.92 -5.89
N ASN A 380 25.95 32.98 -6.84
CA ASN A 380 24.94 32.83 -7.87
C ASN A 380 23.72 32.09 -7.32
N ILE A 381 22.51 32.52 -7.69
CA ILE A 381 21.27 31.85 -7.29
C ILE A 381 21.21 30.46 -7.93
N LEU A 382 20.96 29.44 -7.10
CA LEU A 382 20.74 28.05 -7.50
C LEU A 382 19.30 27.88 -7.98
N LYS A 383 18.96 28.58 -9.08
CA LYS A 383 17.61 28.62 -9.61
C LYS A 383 17.13 27.23 -10.01
N PHE A 384 15.99 26.81 -9.47
CA PHE A 384 15.44 25.46 -9.61
C PHE A 384 13.93 25.46 -9.95
N ASP A 385 13.45 26.52 -10.58
CA ASP A 385 12.03 26.65 -10.91
C ASP A 385 11.67 25.77 -12.10
N GLN A 386 10.77 24.81 -11.88
CA GLN A 386 10.27 23.93 -12.92
C GLN A 386 8.80 24.21 -13.21
N GLU A 387 8.45 24.37 -14.50
CA GLU A 387 7.07 24.62 -14.92
C GLU A 387 6.14 23.44 -14.54
N GLY A 388 5.06 23.75 -13.83
CA GLY A 388 4.03 22.77 -13.46
C GLY A 388 4.42 21.75 -12.39
N ALA A 389 5.54 21.94 -11.68
CA ALA A 389 6.04 21.02 -10.66
C ALA A 389 6.04 21.63 -9.25
N TRP A 390 6.22 20.77 -8.23
CA TRP A 390 6.43 21.15 -6.82
C TRP A 390 7.88 21.57 -6.52
N SER A 391 8.72 21.66 -7.55
CA SER A 391 10.12 22.06 -7.49
C SER A 391 10.27 23.55 -7.82
N PHE A 392 10.70 24.31 -6.82
CA PHE A 392 11.01 25.72 -6.91
C PHE A 392 12.35 26.00 -6.23
N THR A 393 12.94 27.14 -6.54
CA THR A 393 14.16 27.59 -5.87
C THR A 393 13.92 27.70 -4.35
N ASN A 394 14.77 27.03 -3.59
CA ASN A 394 14.75 27.10 -2.13
C ASN A 394 15.20 28.49 -1.66
N PHE A 395 14.69 28.96 -0.52
CA PHE A 395 15.16 30.18 0.12
C PHE A 395 16.37 29.93 1.03
N CYS A 396 17.07 31.00 1.41
CA CYS A 396 18.19 30.97 2.35
C CYS A 396 17.67 30.85 3.80
N THR A 397 17.98 29.75 4.49
CA THR A 397 17.49 29.47 5.85
C THR A 397 18.24 30.22 6.96
N THR A 398 19.13 31.15 6.61
CA THR A 398 19.85 32.00 7.57
C THR A 398 19.65 33.50 7.31
N ASN A 399 18.85 33.86 6.31
CA ASN A 399 18.52 35.27 6.06
C ASN A 399 17.44 35.74 7.05
N PRO A 400 17.67 36.81 7.83
CA PRO A 400 16.74 37.24 8.88
C PRO A 400 15.36 37.65 8.35
N GLU A 401 15.29 38.33 7.22
CA GLU A 401 14.02 38.76 6.62
C GLU A 401 13.18 37.56 6.14
N VAL A 402 13.84 36.55 5.56
CA VAL A 402 13.20 35.30 5.18
C VAL A 402 12.67 34.56 6.41
N LEU A 403 13.47 34.46 7.49
CA LEU A 403 13.05 33.81 8.73
C LEU A 403 11.84 34.52 9.37
N ASP A 404 11.81 35.86 9.31
CA ASP A 404 10.68 36.65 9.79
C ASP A 404 9.42 36.38 8.96
N MET A 405 9.51 36.47 7.63
CA MET A 405 8.38 36.20 6.72
C MET A 405 7.83 34.78 6.88
N VAL A 406 8.70 33.78 6.96
CA VAL A 406 8.29 32.38 7.13
C VAL A 406 7.60 32.20 8.49
N SER A 407 8.18 32.71 9.57
CA SER A 407 7.60 32.56 10.91
C SER A 407 6.21 33.20 11.03
N GLN A 408 5.98 34.36 10.39
CA GLN A 408 4.67 35.00 10.35
C GLN A 408 3.64 34.12 9.64
N LYS A 409 3.99 33.56 8.47
CA LYS A 409 3.09 32.69 7.70
C LYS A 409 2.80 31.37 8.40
N LEU A 410 3.78 30.76 9.06
CA LEU A 410 3.57 29.56 9.88
C LEU A 410 2.60 29.82 11.03
N ASN A 411 2.75 30.95 11.73
CA ASN A 411 1.81 31.32 12.79
C ASN A 411 0.40 31.57 12.22
N GLN A 412 0.27 32.22 11.07
CA GLN A 412 -1.03 32.42 10.41
C GLN A 412 -1.70 31.09 10.06
N GLN A 413 -0.94 30.11 9.54
CA GLN A 413 -1.45 28.76 9.27
C GLN A 413 -1.90 28.05 10.56
N LEU A 414 -1.08 28.14 11.61
CA LEU A 414 -1.35 27.49 12.90
C LEU A 414 -2.46 28.18 13.71
N ASP A 415 -2.82 29.43 13.40
CA ASP A 415 -3.91 30.13 14.07
C ASP A 415 -5.30 29.54 13.74
N HIS A 416 -5.41 28.73 12.69
CA HIS A 416 -6.63 28.00 12.38
C HIS A 416 -6.96 26.99 13.50
N PRO A 417 -8.21 26.93 14.02
CA PRO A 417 -8.56 26.11 15.18
C PRO A 417 -8.30 24.62 14.96
N ASN A 418 -8.49 24.13 13.73
CA ASN A 418 -8.28 22.72 13.39
C ASN A 418 -6.85 22.40 12.92
N ALA A 419 -5.94 23.38 12.86
CA ALA A 419 -4.55 23.12 12.48
C ALA A 419 -3.82 22.39 13.61
N ILE A 420 -3.25 21.23 13.30
CA ILE A 420 -2.43 20.42 14.22
C ILE A 420 -0.94 20.54 13.89
N VAL A 421 -0.61 20.74 12.61
CA VAL A 421 0.75 20.84 12.10
C VAL A 421 0.85 21.89 11.00
N ALA A 422 2.00 22.56 10.89
CA ALA A 422 2.37 23.35 9.71
C ALA A 422 3.64 22.77 9.10
N SER A 423 3.72 22.78 7.77
CA SER A 423 4.89 22.25 7.07
C SER A 423 6.02 23.27 6.99
N VAL A 424 7.23 22.82 7.29
CA VAL A 424 8.49 23.55 7.06
C VAL A 424 9.36 22.86 6.02
N ASP A 425 8.79 21.91 5.26
CA ASP A 425 9.52 21.10 4.29
C ASP A 425 10.01 21.92 3.07
N PRO A 426 11.27 21.73 2.63
CA PRO A 426 11.83 22.38 1.44
C PRO A 426 11.08 22.02 0.15
N ASN A 427 11.37 22.76 -0.92
CA ASN A 427 10.86 22.40 -2.25
C ASN A 427 11.54 21.12 -2.77
N ASP A 428 10.79 20.36 -3.57
CA ASP A 428 11.17 19.00 -3.97
C ASP A 428 12.49 18.96 -4.76
N TYR A 429 13.48 18.22 -4.23
CA TYR A 429 14.87 18.08 -4.72
C TYR A 429 15.65 19.38 -5.03
N ALA A 430 15.16 20.54 -4.59
CA ALA A 430 15.88 21.79 -4.77
C ALA A 430 17.12 21.83 -3.85
N PRO A 431 18.29 22.27 -4.34
CA PRO A 431 19.48 22.38 -3.51
C PRO A 431 19.29 23.46 -2.45
N PHE A 432 19.94 23.29 -1.30
CA PHE A 432 19.94 24.31 -0.25
C PHE A 432 21.06 25.34 -0.47
N CYS A 433 20.95 26.47 0.22
CA CYS A 433 21.91 27.57 0.12
C CYS A 433 23.31 27.21 0.65
N LEU A 434 24.35 27.70 -0.02
CA LEU A 434 25.76 27.54 0.30
C LEU A 434 26.46 28.87 0.66
N CYS A 435 25.69 29.90 0.99
CA CYS A 435 26.26 31.18 1.45
C CYS A 435 27.04 30.99 2.77
N GLU A 436 27.89 31.95 3.10
CA GLU A 436 28.80 31.88 4.24
C GLU A 436 28.10 31.61 5.58
N THR A 437 26.92 32.21 5.80
CA THR A 437 26.10 31.99 7.01
C THR A 437 25.49 30.58 7.06
N CYS A 438 25.02 30.04 5.93
CA CYS A 438 24.53 28.66 5.88
C CYS A 438 25.67 27.66 6.09
N ALA A 439 26.83 27.90 5.48
CA ALA A 439 28.03 27.09 5.66
C ALA A 439 28.54 27.15 7.12
N ALA A 440 28.41 28.30 7.79
CA ALA A 440 28.75 28.42 9.21
C ALA A 440 27.82 27.58 10.10
N VAL A 441 26.52 27.53 9.79
CA VAL A 441 25.56 26.64 10.48
C VAL A 441 25.94 25.18 10.27
N ASP A 442 26.16 24.75 9.02
CA ASP A 442 26.58 23.36 8.73
C ASP A 442 27.85 22.99 9.53
N LYS A 443 28.87 23.85 9.46
CA LYS A 443 30.15 23.68 10.17
C LYS A 443 29.97 23.60 11.69
N SER A 444 29.03 24.35 12.26
CA SER A 444 28.75 24.33 13.71
C SER A 444 28.25 22.97 14.20
N TYR A 445 27.62 22.19 13.33
CA TYR A 445 27.18 20.82 13.60
C TYR A 445 28.17 19.75 13.14
N GLY A 446 29.30 20.16 12.54
CA GLY A 446 30.28 19.25 11.95
C GLY A 446 29.84 18.64 10.62
N ALA A 447 28.80 19.18 9.98
CA ALA A 447 28.36 18.75 8.65
C ALA A 447 29.23 19.39 7.56
N ASP A 448 29.64 18.60 6.57
CA ASP A 448 30.23 19.10 5.33
C ASP A 448 29.18 19.03 4.22
N ASN A 449 28.75 20.19 3.73
CA ASN A 449 27.75 20.30 2.69
C ASN A 449 28.33 21.04 1.47
N PRO A 450 29.08 20.34 0.61
CA PRO A 450 29.79 20.99 -0.48
C PRO A 450 28.88 21.47 -1.61
N ALA A 451 27.72 20.84 -1.81
CA ALA A 451 26.88 21.03 -3.00
C ALA A 451 25.41 21.40 -2.71
N GLY A 452 25.06 21.70 -1.46
CA GLY A 452 23.67 21.95 -1.06
C GLY A 452 22.85 20.67 -0.98
N THR A 453 23.53 19.53 -0.98
CA THR A 453 23.02 18.16 -0.90
C THR A 453 23.41 17.59 0.46
N TYR A 454 22.53 16.84 1.13
CA TYR A 454 22.73 16.34 2.51
C TYR A 454 22.76 17.44 3.59
N SER A 455 21.65 18.16 3.72
CA SER A 455 21.45 19.31 4.61
C SER A 455 20.65 18.98 5.88
N THR A 456 20.75 17.75 6.42
CA THR A 456 19.92 17.31 7.55
C THR A 456 20.06 18.23 8.77
N ASP A 457 21.28 18.48 9.24
CA ASP A 457 21.50 19.32 10.43
C ASP A 457 20.96 20.74 10.23
N ARG A 458 21.14 21.32 9.03
CA ARG A 458 20.59 22.63 8.68
C ARG A 458 19.06 22.64 8.64
N MET A 459 18.44 21.56 8.16
CA MET A 459 16.98 21.44 8.15
C MET A 459 16.42 21.40 9.59
N ILE A 460 17.06 20.63 10.47
CA ILE A 460 16.70 20.58 11.90
C ILE A 460 16.92 21.94 12.55
N HIS A 461 18.05 22.60 12.29
CA HIS A 461 18.34 23.93 12.80
C HIS A 461 17.26 24.94 12.39
N PHE A 462 16.90 24.97 11.11
CA PHE A 462 15.84 25.83 10.59
C PHE A 462 14.47 25.53 11.24
N ALA A 463 14.11 24.25 11.39
CA ALA A 463 12.87 23.87 12.06
C ALA A 463 12.85 24.34 13.53
N ASN A 464 13.97 24.23 14.24
CA ASN A 464 14.11 24.71 15.62
C ASN A 464 14.02 26.24 15.72
N GLU A 465 14.61 26.96 14.77
CA GLU A 465 14.46 28.42 14.67
C GLU A 465 12.99 28.81 14.44
N MET A 466 12.28 28.12 13.55
CA MET A 466 10.84 28.36 13.35
C MET A 466 10.03 28.01 14.60
N ARG A 467 10.43 26.97 15.34
CA ARG A 467 9.80 26.62 16.62
C ARG A 467 9.96 27.69 17.68
N SER A 468 11.14 28.31 17.80
CA SER A 468 11.38 29.36 18.79
C SER A 468 10.46 30.57 18.55
N ARG A 469 10.20 30.88 17.28
CA ARG A 469 9.39 32.01 16.77
C ARG A 469 7.87 31.80 16.75
N LEU A 470 7.36 30.64 17.16
CA LEU A 470 5.91 30.44 17.27
C LEU A 470 5.29 31.26 18.40
N HIS A 471 4.10 31.80 18.17
CA HIS A 471 3.28 32.43 19.20
C HIS A 471 3.01 31.43 20.34
N PRO A 472 2.94 31.87 21.61
CA PRO A 472 2.68 30.99 22.75
C PRO A 472 1.45 30.09 22.56
N LYS A 473 0.36 30.63 21.99
CA LYS A 473 -0.86 29.87 21.68
C LYS A 473 -0.66 28.74 20.67
N ASN A 474 0.40 28.75 19.86
CA ASN A 474 0.69 27.75 18.83
C ASN A 474 1.79 26.76 19.24
N LYS A 475 2.43 26.92 20.40
CA LYS A 475 3.55 26.06 20.86
C LYS A 475 3.15 24.59 21.09
N HIS A 476 1.87 24.32 21.33
CA HIS A 476 1.34 22.96 21.50
C HIS A 476 1.10 22.21 20.16
N LYS A 477 1.17 22.92 19.02
CA LYS A 477 0.99 22.35 17.67
C LYS A 477 2.31 21.89 17.09
N HIS A 478 2.32 21.19 15.96
CA HIS A 478 3.50 20.61 15.31
C HIS A 478 4.11 21.49 14.19
N LEU A 479 5.42 21.36 13.96
CA LEU A 479 6.06 21.74 12.69
C LEU A 479 6.64 20.47 12.08
N GLY A 480 6.31 20.19 10.82
CA GLY A 480 6.68 18.93 10.15
C GLY A 480 7.55 19.13 8.92
N PHE A 481 8.49 18.22 8.68
CA PHE A 481 9.22 18.14 7.40
C PHE A 481 9.43 16.68 6.96
N LEU A 482 9.63 16.47 5.67
CA LEU A 482 9.93 15.16 5.11
C LEU A 482 11.39 14.82 5.35
N VAL A 483 11.65 13.67 5.96
CA VAL A 483 12.97 13.04 6.02
C VAL A 483 13.16 12.32 4.69
N TYR A 484 13.60 13.11 3.71
CA TYR A 484 13.51 12.81 2.28
C TYR A 484 14.63 13.52 1.51
N ALA A 485 14.97 13.03 0.31
CA ALA A 485 15.96 13.61 -0.60
C ALA A 485 17.24 14.10 0.13
N TYR A 486 17.52 15.40 0.11
CA TYR A 486 18.73 15.99 0.68
C TYR A 486 18.72 16.11 2.20
N GLN A 487 17.67 15.71 2.91
CA GLN A 487 17.59 15.73 4.38
C GLN A 487 17.26 14.35 4.97
N ILE A 488 17.58 13.27 4.25
CA ILE A 488 17.26 11.89 4.66
C ILE A 488 18.28 11.27 5.62
N GLN A 489 19.54 11.69 5.55
CA GLN A 489 20.62 11.13 6.38
C GLN A 489 20.38 11.49 7.85
N LEU A 490 20.91 10.69 8.78
CA LEU A 490 20.91 11.05 10.19
C LEU A 490 21.76 12.32 10.40
N PRO A 491 21.35 13.23 11.30
CA PRO A 491 22.13 14.42 11.59
C PRO A 491 23.47 14.05 12.24
N ALA A 492 24.49 14.86 11.99
CA ALA A 492 25.80 14.71 12.63
C ALA A 492 25.71 15.02 14.13
N SER A 493 25.04 16.12 14.50
CA SER A 493 24.87 16.50 15.91
C SER A 493 23.63 17.35 16.22
N ALA A 494 22.91 17.87 15.21
CA ALA A 494 21.67 18.61 15.43
C ALA A 494 20.58 17.72 16.06
N LYS A 495 19.78 18.32 16.94
CA LYS A 495 18.67 17.65 17.64
C LYS A 495 17.36 18.40 17.39
N PRO A 496 16.27 17.72 16.99
CA PRO A 496 14.98 18.37 16.82
C PRO A 496 14.45 18.86 18.18
N ALA A 497 13.89 20.07 18.19
CA ALA A 497 13.20 20.62 19.35
C ALA A 497 11.85 19.93 19.57
N ASP A 498 11.31 20.06 20.78
CA ASP A 498 9.99 19.52 21.11
C ASP A 498 8.91 19.97 20.12
N GLY A 499 8.13 18.99 19.69
CA GLY A 499 7.08 19.13 18.71
C GLY A 499 7.55 19.17 17.25
N VAL A 500 8.85 19.25 16.93
CA VAL A 500 9.28 19.03 15.54
C VAL A 500 8.98 17.57 15.16
N ALA A 501 8.27 17.39 14.06
CA ALA A 501 7.88 16.08 13.53
C ALA A 501 8.60 15.82 12.20
N GLY A 502 8.85 14.54 11.92
CA GLY A 502 9.48 14.09 10.68
C GLY A 502 8.62 13.05 9.99
N MET A 503 8.74 12.92 8.67
CA MET A 503 8.13 11.81 7.93
C MET A 503 9.16 11.19 6.99
N ILE A 504 9.61 9.97 7.30
CA ILE A 504 10.66 9.30 6.53
C ILE A 504 10.10 8.56 5.34
N CYS A 505 10.67 8.86 4.17
CA CYS A 505 10.20 8.36 2.88
C CYS A 505 10.99 7.14 2.41
N TYR A 506 10.27 6.02 2.26
CA TYR A 506 10.73 4.80 1.64
C TYR A 506 10.50 4.88 0.12
N MET A 507 11.40 5.59 -0.57
CA MET A 507 11.31 5.87 -2.01
C MET A 507 11.52 4.63 -2.88
N ASP A 508 10.56 4.34 -3.77
CA ASP A 508 10.60 3.26 -4.77
C ASP A 508 11.86 3.28 -5.65
N TRP A 509 12.37 4.47 -5.96
CA TRP A 509 13.53 4.64 -6.85
C TRP A 509 14.88 4.60 -6.13
N LYS A 510 14.92 4.54 -4.80
CA LYS A 510 16.14 4.37 -3.98
C LYS A 510 16.18 3.05 -3.23
N TYR A 511 15.04 2.54 -2.78
CA TYR A 511 14.96 1.35 -1.94
C TYR A 511 14.22 0.19 -2.60
N ASP A 512 14.33 -0.99 -2.01
CA ASP A 512 13.84 -2.23 -2.60
C ASP A 512 12.45 -2.61 -2.10
N HIS A 513 11.45 -2.40 -2.95
CA HIS A 513 10.05 -2.71 -2.67
C HIS A 513 9.64 -4.11 -3.14
N THR A 514 10.59 -4.96 -3.53
CA THR A 514 10.30 -6.36 -3.90
C THR A 514 10.09 -7.27 -2.69
N ARG A 515 10.47 -6.81 -1.50
CA ARG A 515 10.46 -7.57 -0.25
C ARG A 515 10.28 -6.64 0.94
N PRO A 516 9.97 -7.17 2.13
CA PRO A 516 9.85 -6.36 3.34
C PRO A 516 11.09 -5.49 3.62
N MET A 517 10.88 -4.31 4.21
CA MET A 517 11.97 -3.36 4.52
C MET A 517 12.99 -3.95 5.51
N ASN A 518 12.61 -4.96 6.30
CA ASN A 518 13.51 -5.64 7.24
C ASN A 518 14.21 -6.88 6.68
N ASP A 519 14.03 -7.19 5.39
CA ASP A 519 14.71 -8.33 4.77
C ASP A 519 16.23 -8.07 4.66
N PRO A 520 17.07 -8.87 5.33
CA PRO A 520 18.51 -8.66 5.35
C PRO A 520 19.18 -8.91 4.00
N SER A 521 18.51 -9.56 3.04
CA SER A 521 19.03 -9.82 1.69
C SER A 521 19.07 -8.58 0.80
N SER A 522 18.44 -7.47 1.20
CA SER A 522 18.44 -6.22 0.43
C SER A 522 19.40 -5.18 1.03
N PRO A 523 20.51 -4.84 0.35
CA PRO A 523 21.43 -3.80 0.81
C PRO A 523 20.79 -2.42 0.99
N SER A 524 19.95 -1.98 0.04
CA SER A 524 19.26 -0.69 0.12
C SER A 524 18.28 -0.65 1.29
N ASN A 525 17.58 -1.75 1.58
CA ASN A 525 16.67 -1.83 2.72
C ASN A 525 17.40 -1.85 4.06
N ARG A 526 18.60 -2.47 4.15
CA ARG A 526 19.44 -2.35 5.37
C ARG A 526 19.81 -0.89 5.66
N LYS A 527 20.12 -0.10 4.62
CA LYS A 527 20.35 1.35 4.75
C LYS A 527 19.07 2.04 5.25
N PHE A 528 17.93 1.76 4.64
CA PHE A 528 16.65 2.35 5.09
C PHE A 528 16.33 2.03 6.55
N MET A 529 16.48 0.77 6.97
CA MET A 529 16.22 0.34 8.35
C MET A 529 17.11 1.03 9.37
N ARG A 530 18.37 1.33 9.01
CA ARG A 530 19.25 2.15 9.86
C ARG A 530 18.71 3.56 10.01
N LEU A 531 18.26 4.17 8.91
CA LEU A 531 17.70 5.52 8.91
C LEU A 531 16.39 5.58 9.70
N LEU A 532 15.45 4.66 9.46
CA LEU A 532 14.17 4.60 10.16
C LEU A 532 14.37 4.48 11.68
N LYS A 533 15.24 3.58 12.13
CA LYS A 533 15.55 3.41 13.56
C LYS A 533 16.21 4.65 14.15
N GLY A 534 17.25 5.18 13.49
CA GLY A 534 17.96 6.35 14.00
C GLY A 534 17.09 7.60 14.06
N TRP A 535 16.19 7.81 13.09
CA TRP A 535 15.22 8.90 13.15
C TRP A 535 14.15 8.66 14.22
N GLY A 536 13.73 7.41 14.44
CA GLY A 536 12.80 7.06 15.51
C GLY A 536 13.36 7.34 16.92
N GLU A 537 14.67 7.21 17.10
CA GLU A 537 15.36 7.59 18.34
C GLU A 537 15.41 9.11 18.56
N LEU A 538 15.38 9.90 17.47
CA LEU A 538 15.47 11.36 17.51
C LEU A 538 14.12 12.07 17.59
N MET A 539 13.05 11.45 17.07
CA MET A 539 11.75 12.10 16.90
C MET A 539 10.61 11.26 17.50
N PRO A 540 9.99 11.72 18.61
CA PRO A 540 8.80 11.06 19.17
C PRO A 540 7.59 11.06 18.24
N GLN A 541 7.52 12.03 17.30
CA GLN A 541 6.49 12.11 16.26
C GLN A 541 7.14 11.88 14.89
N LEU A 542 7.36 10.59 14.58
CA LEU A 542 7.88 10.15 13.29
C LEU A 542 6.78 9.46 12.47
N GLY A 543 6.65 9.90 11.23
CA GLY A 543 5.79 9.30 10.22
C GLY A 543 6.53 8.35 9.28
N PHE A 544 5.83 7.34 8.77
CA PHE A 544 6.30 6.45 7.72
C PHE A 544 5.61 6.77 6.39
N TYR A 545 6.40 7.11 5.38
CA TYR A 545 5.94 7.40 4.04
C TYR A 545 6.34 6.26 3.11
N ASP A 546 5.36 5.63 2.47
CA ASP A 546 5.55 4.50 1.56
C ASP A 546 4.70 4.60 0.29
N TYR A 547 5.04 3.78 -0.71
CA TYR A 547 4.40 3.70 -2.02
C TYR A 547 3.74 2.34 -2.22
N PRO A 548 2.50 2.12 -1.71
CA PRO A 548 1.82 0.82 -1.88
C PRO A 548 1.33 0.59 -3.32
N THR A 549 1.27 1.65 -4.11
CA THR A 549 1.09 1.58 -5.56
C THR A 549 2.14 2.46 -6.21
N ASP A 550 2.35 2.26 -7.50
CA ASP A 550 3.41 2.99 -8.17
C ASP A 550 3.05 4.45 -8.44
N TYR A 551 4.03 5.33 -8.27
CA TYR A 551 3.90 6.75 -8.61
C TYR A 551 3.76 6.99 -10.13
N MET A 552 4.42 6.20 -11.00
CA MET A 552 4.55 6.46 -12.45
C MET A 552 4.19 5.29 -13.37
N HIS A 553 3.92 4.12 -12.80
CA HIS A 553 3.73 2.84 -13.46
C HIS A 553 2.32 2.34 -13.20
N TYR A 554 1.46 2.48 -14.21
CA TYR A 554 0.03 2.23 -14.08
C TYR A 554 -0.35 0.81 -14.50
N GLY A 555 0.49 -0.17 -14.14
CA GLY A 555 0.30 -1.59 -14.44
C GLY A 555 0.18 -2.45 -13.18
N PRO A 556 -0.01 -3.77 -13.33
CA PRO A 556 -0.07 -4.70 -12.20
C PRO A 556 1.18 -4.54 -11.33
N TYR A 557 1.06 -4.46 -10.01
CA TYR A 557 2.21 -4.39 -9.11
C TYR A 557 1.85 -5.04 -7.77
N GLY A 558 2.56 -6.09 -7.36
CA GLY A 558 2.22 -6.83 -6.14
C GLY A 558 3.02 -6.34 -4.94
N GLN A 559 2.34 -5.85 -3.91
CA GLN A 559 2.98 -5.30 -2.70
C GLN A 559 2.46 -5.90 -1.38
N VAL A 560 1.56 -6.89 -1.44
CA VAL A 560 0.82 -7.36 -0.24
C VAL A 560 1.74 -7.99 0.82
N ASN A 561 2.76 -8.75 0.42
CA ASN A 561 3.74 -9.39 1.31
C ASN A 561 4.71 -8.41 1.93
N LYS A 562 5.00 -7.31 1.22
CA LYS A 562 5.72 -6.18 1.82
C LYS A 562 4.83 -5.48 2.84
N LEU A 563 3.61 -5.07 2.44
CA LEU A 563 2.69 -4.31 3.30
C LEU A 563 2.33 -5.04 4.60
N ARG A 564 2.11 -6.37 4.54
CA ARG A 564 1.80 -7.19 5.72
C ARG A 564 2.92 -7.27 6.76
N GLU A 565 4.16 -6.97 6.36
CA GLU A 565 5.34 -6.92 7.25
C GLU A 565 5.65 -5.48 7.65
N ASP A 566 5.66 -4.57 6.67
CA ASP A 566 6.16 -3.21 6.81
C ASP A 566 5.30 -2.33 7.71
N LEU A 567 3.97 -2.35 7.54
CA LEU A 567 3.09 -1.49 8.36
C LEU A 567 3.08 -1.91 9.84
N PRO A 568 2.97 -3.20 10.19
CA PRO A 568 3.09 -3.60 11.58
C PRO A 568 4.49 -3.35 12.16
N LEU A 569 5.54 -3.59 11.39
CA LEU A 569 6.92 -3.28 11.80
C LEU A 569 7.09 -1.78 12.08
N ALA A 570 6.56 -0.91 11.21
CA ALA A 570 6.61 0.53 11.43
C ALA A 570 5.97 0.89 12.78
N ARG A 571 4.80 0.32 13.09
CA ARG A 571 4.14 0.51 14.38
C ARG A 571 4.97 -0.01 15.56
N GLU A 572 5.57 -1.20 15.44
CA GLU A 572 6.47 -1.77 16.46
C GLU A 572 7.72 -0.91 16.70
N LEU A 573 8.20 -0.21 15.67
CA LEU A 573 9.32 0.73 15.75
C LEU A 573 8.94 2.12 16.27
N GLY A 574 7.69 2.31 16.71
CA GLY A 574 7.23 3.56 17.32
C GLY A 574 6.73 4.61 16.33
N VAL A 575 6.55 4.28 15.05
CA VAL A 575 5.92 5.20 14.07
C VAL A 575 4.50 5.53 14.54
N THR A 576 4.16 6.81 14.52
CA THR A 576 2.87 7.31 15.04
C THR A 576 1.89 7.67 13.92
N PHE A 577 2.37 7.98 12.71
CA PHE A 577 1.52 8.30 11.57
C PHE A 577 2.06 7.77 10.24
N THR A 578 1.20 7.67 9.24
CA THR A 578 1.58 7.15 7.92
C THR A 578 1.16 8.10 6.79
N ALA A 579 1.95 8.12 5.72
CA ALA A 579 1.55 8.66 4.43
C ALA A 579 1.79 7.63 3.34
N MET A 580 0.69 7.11 2.80
CA MET A 580 0.74 6.13 1.73
C MET A 580 0.52 6.86 0.41
N GLU A 581 1.60 7.23 -0.28
CA GLU A 581 1.50 7.84 -1.61
C GLU A 581 1.13 6.76 -2.62
N ALA A 582 -0.16 6.66 -2.85
CA ALA A 582 -0.74 5.76 -3.81
C ALA A 582 -1.39 6.59 -4.90
N GLN A 583 -1.35 6.17 -6.16
CA GLN A 583 -2.19 6.75 -7.21
C GLN A 583 -3.55 6.03 -7.24
N PRO A 584 -4.67 6.68 -7.66
CA PRO A 584 -5.99 6.07 -7.79
C PRO A 584 -6.07 5.15 -9.02
N ILE A 585 -5.10 4.25 -9.18
CA ILE A 585 -5.01 3.21 -10.21
C ILE A 585 -5.63 1.90 -9.71
N TYR A 586 -6.89 1.99 -9.26
CA TYR A 586 -7.59 0.89 -8.58
C TYR A 586 -7.77 -0.35 -9.45
N ALA A 587 -7.98 -0.15 -10.74
CA ALA A 587 -8.08 -1.24 -11.71
C ALA A 587 -6.84 -2.14 -11.75
N ALA A 588 -5.63 -1.58 -11.57
CA ALA A 588 -4.39 -2.33 -11.64
C ALA A 588 -3.88 -2.78 -10.25
N ASN A 589 -4.15 -1.98 -9.20
CA ASN A 589 -3.56 -2.15 -7.87
C ASN A 589 -4.59 -2.17 -6.73
N GLY A 590 -5.85 -2.52 -7.04
CA GLY A 590 -6.95 -2.51 -6.08
C GLY A 590 -6.71 -3.37 -4.83
N LEU A 591 -6.04 -4.52 -4.97
CA LEU A 591 -5.70 -5.36 -3.81
C LEU A 591 -4.70 -4.66 -2.88
N ASN A 592 -3.69 -3.97 -3.40
CA ASN A 592 -2.73 -3.23 -2.57
C ASN A 592 -3.43 -2.12 -1.80
N HIS A 593 -4.30 -1.35 -2.46
CA HIS A 593 -5.12 -0.30 -1.84
C HIS A 593 -5.98 -0.86 -0.70
N TYR A 594 -6.67 -1.97 -0.96
CA TYR A 594 -7.50 -2.61 0.04
C TYR A 594 -6.70 -3.06 1.26
N ILE A 595 -5.62 -3.83 1.05
CA ILE A 595 -4.79 -4.33 2.15
C ILE A 595 -4.10 -3.21 2.93
N CYS A 596 -3.56 -2.21 2.23
CA CYS A 596 -2.93 -1.05 2.85
C CYS A 596 -3.92 -0.31 3.77
N GLY A 597 -5.13 0.00 3.28
CA GLY A 597 -6.16 0.67 4.07
C GLY A 597 -6.62 -0.16 5.28
N ARG A 598 -6.76 -1.50 5.14
CA ARG A 598 -7.12 -2.37 6.27
C ARG A 598 -6.03 -2.38 7.34
N LEU A 599 -4.75 -2.43 6.95
CA LEU A 599 -3.61 -2.43 7.89
C LEU A 599 -3.32 -1.06 8.52
N GLN A 600 -3.64 0.05 7.83
CA GLN A 600 -3.57 1.39 8.44
C GLN A 600 -4.60 1.57 9.57
N TRP A 601 -5.74 0.87 9.50
CA TRP A 601 -6.69 0.81 10.61
C TRP A 601 -6.21 -0.17 11.69
N ASP A 602 -5.87 -1.40 11.29
CA ASP A 602 -5.53 -2.48 12.21
C ASP A 602 -4.32 -3.28 11.70
N VAL A 603 -3.13 -3.00 12.25
CA VAL A 603 -1.89 -3.70 11.90
C VAL A 603 -1.89 -5.17 12.30
N ASN A 604 -2.85 -5.62 13.12
CA ASN A 604 -3.00 -7.02 13.51
C ASN A 604 -4.03 -7.76 12.65
N ALA A 605 -4.66 -7.09 11.68
CA ALA A 605 -5.59 -7.71 10.77
C ALA A 605 -4.92 -8.87 9.99
N ASP A 606 -5.64 -9.97 9.86
CA ASP A 606 -5.13 -11.14 9.16
C ASP A 606 -5.23 -10.95 7.64
N VAL A 607 -4.09 -10.62 7.02
CA VAL A 607 -4.01 -10.31 5.59
C VAL A 607 -4.45 -11.48 4.72
N ASP A 608 -4.27 -12.73 5.16
CA ASP A 608 -4.69 -13.88 4.35
C ASP A 608 -6.21 -14.05 4.39
N VAL A 609 -6.87 -13.78 5.53
CA VAL A 609 -8.34 -13.64 5.57
C VAL A 609 -8.78 -12.51 4.64
N LEU A 610 -8.14 -11.34 4.71
CA LEU A 610 -8.52 -10.18 3.91
C LEU A 610 -8.39 -10.43 2.40
N MET A 611 -7.32 -11.07 1.95
CA MET A 611 -7.16 -11.45 0.55
C MET A 611 -8.23 -12.44 0.11
N GLU A 612 -8.50 -13.49 0.89
CA GLU A 612 -9.54 -14.47 0.55
C GLU A 612 -10.93 -13.84 0.54
N GLU A 613 -11.20 -12.90 1.44
CA GLU A 613 -12.41 -12.09 1.46
C GLU A 613 -12.55 -11.24 0.19
N PHE A 614 -11.49 -10.53 -0.19
CA PHE A 614 -11.45 -9.75 -1.42
C PHE A 614 -11.74 -10.67 -2.62
N PHE A 615 -11.05 -11.81 -2.74
CA PHE A 615 -11.26 -12.70 -3.87
C PHE A 615 -12.68 -13.27 -3.92
N ALA A 616 -13.17 -13.79 -2.79
CA ALA A 616 -14.47 -14.45 -2.71
C ALA A 616 -15.65 -13.48 -2.87
N LYS A 617 -15.60 -12.30 -2.26
CA LYS A 617 -16.72 -11.34 -2.26
C LYS A 617 -16.64 -10.32 -3.39
N TYR A 618 -15.45 -9.84 -3.73
CA TYR A 618 -15.29 -8.88 -4.82
C TYR A 618 -15.42 -9.55 -6.18
N TYR A 619 -14.74 -10.67 -6.44
CA TYR A 619 -14.81 -11.34 -7.75
C TYR A 619 -15.87 -12.45 -7.84
N GLY A 620 -16.43 -12.88 -6.70
CA GLY A 620 -17.55 -13.83 -6.67
C GLY A 620 -17.23 -15.12 -7.45
N PRO A 621 -18.02 -15.48 -8.48
CA PRO A 621 -17.75 -16.67 -9.29
C PRO A 621 -16.34 -16.74 -9.90
N ALA A 622 -15.69 -15.61 -10.17
CA ALA A 622 -14.33 -15.55 -10.72
C ALA A 622 -13.22 -15.52 -9.65
N ALA A 623 -13.53 -15.80 -8.38
CA ALA A 623 -12.58 -15.71 -7.27
C ALA A 623 -11.28 -16.50 -7.51
N GLU A 624 -11.35 -17.71 -8.07
CA GLU A 624 -10.16 -18.55 -8.27
C GLU A 624 -9.18 -18.03 -9.33
N PRO A 625 -9.58 -17.77 -10.59
CA PRO A 625 -8.65 -17.18 -11.55
C PRO A 625 -8.16 -15.80 -11.11
N MET A 626 -8.98 -15.01 -10.42
CA MET A 626 -8.56 -13.71 -9.92
C MET A 626 -7.59 -13.80 -8.73
N ARG A 627 -7.75 -14.78 -7.83
CA ARG A 627 -6.74 -15.12 -6.82
C ARG A 627 -5.40 -15.39 -7.49
N ASN A 628 -5.39 -16.25 -8.51
CA ASN A 628 -4.16 -16.60 -9.22
C ASN A 628 -3.55 -15.37 -9.89
N TYR A 629 -4.35 -14.52 -10.56
CA TYR A 629 -3.87 -13.26 -11.13
C TYR A 629 -3.10 -12.41 -10.10
N TRP A 630 -3.68 -12.18 -8.92
CA TRP A 630 -3.04 -11.33 -7.90
C TRP A 630 -1.80 -11.98 -7.27
N LEU A 631 -1.87 -13.25 -6.90
CA LEU A 631 -0.73 -13.98 -6.34
C LEU A 631 0.43 -14.11 -7.32
N ARG A 632 0.13 -14.24 -8.63
CA ARG A 632 1.15 -14.28 -9.68
C ARG A 632 1.75 -12.90 -9.94
N THR A 633 0.96 -11.83 -9.92
CA THR A 633 1.47 -10.45 -9.98
C THR A 633 2.50 -10.22 -8.87
N GLU A 634 2.19 -10.67 -7.66
CA GLU A 634 3.10 -10.60 -6.53
C GLU A 634 4.32 -11.51 -6.65
N TYR A 635 4.16 -12.75 -7.11
CA TYR A 635 5.28 -13.65 -7.42
C TYR A 635 6.30 -13.00 -8.36
N TYR A 636 5.84 -12.33 -9.42
CA TYR A 636 6.74 -11.67 -10.36
C TYR A 636 7.47 -10.48 -9.75
N THR A 637 6.88 -9.82 -8.76
CA THR A 637 7.53 -8.75 -7.98
C THR A 637 8.53 -9.32 -6.98
N ALA A 638 8.08 -10.25 -6.13
CA ALA A 638 8.85 -10.80 -5.01
C ALA A 638 10.02 -11.68 -5.42
N THR A 639 9.99 -12.24 -6.63
CA THR A 639 11.11 -13.05 -7.15
C THR A 639 12.13 -12.25 -7.95
N LEU A 640 12.02 -10.92 -7.99
CA LEU A 640 13.06 -10.07 -8.55
C LEU A 640 14.31 -10.08 -7.68
N ARG A 641 15.47 -9.83 -8.29
CA ARG A 641 16.69 -9.52 -7.54
C ARG A 641 16.46 -8.29 -6.64
N PRO A 642 17.21 -8.15 -5.53
CA PRO A 642 17.06 -6.99 -4.67
C PRO A 642 17.47 -5.71 -5.41
N GLY A 643 16.77 -4.61 -5.12
CA GLY A 643 17.11 -3.28 -5.61
C GLY A 643 15.90 -2.39 -5.91
N PRO A 644 16.14 -1.13 -6.27
CA PRO A 644 15.06 -0.18 -6.52
C PRO A 644 14.30 -0.46 -7.81
N ARG A 645 13.23 0.30 -8.04
CA ARG A 645 12.46 0.33 -9.30
C ARG A 645 11.89 -1.05 -9.68
N ALA A 646 11.37 -1.79 -8.68
CA ALA A 646 10.76 -3.11 -8.82
C ALA A 646 9.73 -3.19 -9.97
N GLN A 647 8.79 -2.26 -10.02
CA GLN A 647 7.75 -2.11 -11.04
C GLN A 647 8.28 -2.17 -12.48
N ARG A 648 9.40 -1.50 -12.75
CA ARG A 648 9.97 -1.38 -14.09
C ARG A 648 10.62 -2.70 -14.49
N ARG A 649 11.30 -3.33 -13.53
CA ARG A 649 11.98 -4.61 -13.72
C ARG A 649 10.97 -5.74 -13.88
N MET A 650 9.89 -5.70 -13.13
CA MET A 650 8.80 -6.67 -13.20
C MET A 650 8.09 -6.59 -14.54
N THR A 651 7.67 -5.40 -14.98
CA THR A 651 6.93 -5.26 -16.25
C THR A 651 7.78 -5.46 -17.50
N ALA A 652 9.10 -5.42 -17.38
CA ALA A 652 10.01 -5.85 -18.43
C ALA A 652 9.95 -7.37 -18.69
N ASN A 653 9.28 -8.16 -17.85
CA ASN A 653 9.14 -9.60 -18.01
C ASN A 653 7.93 -9.95 -18.91
N PRO A 654 8.14 -10.48 -20.13
CA PRO A 654 7.04 -10.87 -21.01
C PRO A 654 6.21 -12.05 -20.47
N ASP A 655 6.81 -12.96 -19.71
CA ASP A 655 6.11 -14.14 -19.16
C ASP A 655 5.01 -13.73 -18.17
N MET A 656 5.26 -12.65 -17.42
CA MET A 656 4.27 -12.05 -16.53
C MET A 656 3.02 -11.65 -17.31
N TRP A 657 3.17 -10.90 -18.40
CA TRP A 657 2.03 -10.44 -19.20
C TRP A 657 1.22 -11.61 -19.76
N ASN A 658 1.89 -12.65 -20.26
CA ASN A 658 1.23 -13.83 -20.81
C ASN A 658 0.46 -14.62 -19.74
N GLU A 659 1.07 -14.85 -18.59
CA GLU A 659 0.46 -15.61 -17.50
C GLU A 659 -0.74 -14.86 -16.90
N LEU A 660 -0.58 -13.57 -16.61
CA LEU A 660 -1.66 -12.73 -16.06
C LEU A 660 -2.84 -12.60 -17.05
N ASP A 661 -2.57 -12.48 -18.34
CA ASP A 661 -3.61 -12.47 -19.38
C ASP A 661 -4.42 -13.79 -19.39
N SER A 662 -3.76 -14.93 -19.16
CA SER A 662 -4.43 -16.23 -19.13
C SER A 662 -5.43 -16.34 -17.97
N HIS A 663 -5.08 -15.80 -16.80
CA HIS A 663 -5.97 -15.78 -15.65
C HIS A 663 -7.17 -14.84 -15.87
N LEU A 664 -6.95 -13.67 -16.47
CA LEU A 664 -8.04 -12.76 -16.83
C LEU A 664 -9.00 -13.39 -17.84
N LYS A 665 -8.48 -14.07 -18.88
CA LYS A 665 -9.31 -14.81 -19.85
C LYS A 665 -10.17 -15.88 -19.20
N ALA A 666 -9.60 -16.63 -18.25
CA ALA A 666 -10.36 -17.62 -17.48
C ALA A 666 -11.46 -16.96 -16.64
N ALA A 667 -11.17 -15.83 -15.98
CA ALA A 667 -12.16 -15.07 -15.23
C ALA A 667 -13.29 -14.55 -16.13
N GLU A 668 -12.94 -13.95 -17.28
CA GLU A 668 -13.88 -13.43 -18.29
C GLU A 668 -14.85 -14.53 -18.76
N GLN A 669 -14.35 -15.73 -19.05
CA GLN A 669 -15.17 -16.87 -19.46
C GLN A 669 -16.18 -17.31 -18.40
N ILE A 670 -15.83 -17.20 -17.11
CA ILE A 670 -16.74 -17.55 -16.00
C ILE A 670 -17.87 -16.51 -15.88
N VAL A 671 -17.55 -15.23 -16.06
CA VAL A 671 -18.49 -14.13 -15.78
C VAL A 671 -19.33 -13.69 -16.98
N GLN A 672 -18.97 -14.10 -18.20
CA GLN A 672 -19.59 -13.65 -19.45
C GLN A 672 -21.11 -13.89 -19.52
N ASN A 673 -21.61 -14.97 -18.93
CA ASN A 673 -23.02 -15.38 -19.01
C ASN A 673 -23.74 -15.29 -17.66
N LEU A 674 -23.22 -14.52 -16.71
CA LEU A 674 -23.88 -14.34 -15.42
C LEU A 674 -25.23 -13.62 -15.59
N PRO A 675 -26.26 -13.99 -14.78
CA PRO A 675 -27.54 -13.29 -14.75
C PRO A 675 -27.38 -11.81 -14.39
N ALA A 676 -28.36 -10.98 -14.78
CA ALA A 676 -28.32 -9.52 -14.54
C ALA A 676 -28.04 -9.14 -13.07
N LYS A 677 -28.60 -9.87 -12.10
CA LYS A 677 -28.36 -9.64 -10.66
C LYS A 677 -26.90 -9.79 -10.21
N ASN A 678 -26.06 -10.41 -11.05
CA ASN A 678 -24.64 -10.69 -10.80
C ASN A 678 -23.73 -9.96 -11.80
N ILE A 679 -24.26 -8.98 -12.55
CA ILE A 679 -23.51 -8.27 -13.61
C ILE A 679 -22.27 -7.55 -13.07
N ARG A 680 -22.32 -7.07 -11.83
CA ARG A 680 -21.18 -6.43 -11.15
C ARG A 680 -19.90 -7.27 -11.17
N PHE A 681 -19.99 -8.60 -11.09
CA PHE A 681 -18.80 -9.47 -11.15
C PHE A 681 -18.14 -9.44 -12.53
N ARG A 682 -18.93 -9.34 -13.60
CA ARG A 682 -18.41 -9.15 -14.96
C ARG A 682 -17.71 -7.82 -15.09
N GLU A 683 -18.33 -6.76 -14.58
CA GLU A 683 -17.78 -5.40 -14.62
C GLU A 683 -16.51 -5.26 -13.78
N ARG A 684 -16.40 -5.95 -12.64
CA ARG A 684 -15.17 -6.00 -11.82
C ARG A 684 -14.02 -6.72 -12.54
N VAL A 685 -14.29 -7.83 -13.22
CA VAL A 685 -13.29 -8.50 -14.06
C VAL A 685 -12.90 -7.60 -15.24
N GLN A 686 -13.86 -6.92 -15.88
CA GLN A 686 -13.57 -5.97 -16.95
C GLN A 686 -12.75 -4.77 -16.46
N ASN A 687 -13.03 -4.25 -15.27
CA ASN A 687 -12.24 -3.18 -14.65
C ASN A 687 -10.79 -3.63 -14.44
N GLN A 688 -10.56 -4.86 -13.96
CA GLN A 688 -9.21 -5.41 -13.85
C GLN A 688 -8.53 -5.56 -15.23
N ARG A 689 -9.29 -6.02 -16.24
CA ARG A 689 -8.80 -6.11 -17.62
C ARG A 689 -8.33 -4.76 -18.14
N ASP A 690 -9.10 -3.70 -17.91
CA ASP A 690 -8.74 -2.35 -18.33
C ASP A 690 -7.43 -1.88 -17.68
N GLY A 691 -7.24 -2.12 -16.38
CA GLY A 691 -5.99 -1.80 -15.68
C GLY A 691 -4.79 -2.60 -16.21
N PHE A 692 -5.00 -3.87 -16.54
CA PHE A 692 -3.99 -4.72 -17.16
C PHE A 692 -3.57 -4.21 -18.56
N GLU A 693 -4.54 -3.87 -19.42
CA GLU A 693 -4.26 -3.36 -20.77
C GLU A 693 -3.62 -1.96 -20.76
N LEU A 694 -3.99 -1.10 -19.79
CA LEU A 694 -3.35 0.19 -19.58
C LEU A 694 -1.84 0.01 -19.40
N GLY A 695 -1.45 -0.86 -18.46
CA GLY A 695 -0.05 -1.17 -18.16
C GLY A 695 0.66 -1.87 -19.32
N ARG A 696 0.03 -2.88 -19.93
CA ARG A 696 0.59 -3.68 -21.02
C ARG A 696 0.87 -2.83 -22.25
N GLY A 697 -0.09 -2.01 -22.67
CA GLY A 697 0.06 -1.11 -23.80
C GLY A 697 1.15 -0.06 -23.57
N LYS A 698 1.17 0.60 -22.40
CA LYS A 698 2.24 1.56 -22.04
C LYS A 698 3.61 0.88 -22.11
N TRP A 699 3.73 -0.34 -21.62
CA TRP A 699 4.97 -1.12 -21.70
C TRP A 699 5.37 -1.42 -23.15
N GLN A 700 4.44 -1.92 -23.98
CA GLN A 700 4.70 -2.23 -25.39
C GLN A 700 5.18 -1.00 -26.16
N ILE A 701 4.53 0.16 -25.97
CA ILE A 701 4.95 1.43 -26.58
C ILE A 701 6.35 1.82 -26.09
N ARG A 702 6.64 1.75 -24.80
CA ARG A 702 7.99 2.04 -24.30
C ARG A 702 9.04 1.10 -24.88
N GLN A 703 8.73 -0.19 -25.02
CA GLN A 703 9.64 -1.16 -25.65
C GLN A 703 9.86 -0.87 -27.14
N ALA A 704 8.82 -0.46 -27.87
CA ALA A 704 8.93 -0.15 -29.29
C ALA A 704 9.74 1.14 -29.53
N PHE A 705 9.46 2.20 -28.75
CA PHE A 705 9.93 3.55 -29.07
C PHE A 705 11.11 4.05 -28.24
N CYS A 706 11.22 3.67 -26.97
CA CYS A 706 12.15 4.32 -26.05
C CYS A 706 13.44 3.52 -25.86
N LYS A 707 14.59 4.19 -25.90
CA LYS A 707 15.83 3.64 -25.32
C LYS A 707 15.64 3.51 -23.82
N ARG A 708 16.24 2.48 -23.23
CA ARG A 708 16.28 2.28 -21.78
C ARG A 708 17.02 3.45 -21.14
N ARG A 709 16.32 4.53 -20.77
CA ARG A 709 16.90 5.63 -19.99
C ARG A 709 16.74 5.35 -18.50
N ILE A 710 17.77 5.68 -17.75
CA ILE A 710 17.79 5.75 -16.29
C ILE A 710 17.80 7.24 -15.95
N GLY A 711 16.77 7.71 -15.27
CA GLY A 711 16.72 9.02 -14.63
C GLY A 711 15.83 8.92 -13.39
N PRO A 712 16.02 9.79 -12.39
CA PRO A 712 15.40 9.67 -11.07
C PRO A 712 13.88 9.56 -11.16
N TRP A 713 13.31 10.34 -12.09
CA TRP A 713 11.87 10.52 -12.28
C TRP A 713 11.27 9.72 -13.43
N GLY A 714 11.99 8.78 -14.06
CA GLY A 714 11.42 7.97 -15.15
C GLY A 714 10.73 8.73 -16.30
N ASP A 715 11.02 10.04 -16.45
CA ASP A 715 10.22 10.99 -17.23
C ASP A 715 10.10 10.58 -18.70
N ASP A 716 8.87 10.27 -19.13
CA ASP A 716 8.53 10.07 -20.54
C ASP A 716 8.75 11.33 -21.38
N LYS A 717 8.84 12.51 -20.73
CA LYS A 717 9.16 13.80 -21.37
C LYS A 717 10.62 13.87 -21.85
N LYS A 718 11.53 13.07 -21.27
CA LYS A 718 12.98 13.07 -21.57
C LYS A 718 13.50 11.71 -22.05
N ALA A 719 12.61 10.78 -22.39
CA ALA A 719 12.97 9.47 -22.93
C ALA A 719 13.65 9.64 -24.29
N ARG A 720 14.88 9.11 -24.43
CA ARG A 720 15.57 9.11 -25.74
C ARG A 720 14.92 8.06 -26.63
N LEU A 721 14.48 8.45 -27.82
CA LEU A 721 13.86 7.53 -28.78
C LEU A 721 14.90 6.59 -29.40
N LYS A 722 14.50 5.38 -29.78
CA LYS A 722 15.35 4.48 -30.56
C LYS A 722 15.44 5.01 -32.00
N PRO A 723 16.61 5.00 -32.65
CA PRO A 723 16.78 5.60 -33.98
C PRO A 723 15.88 4.97 -35.05
N ASN A 724 15.57 3.67 -34.90
CA ASN A 724 14.76 2.90 -35.85
C ASN A 724 13.37 2.56 -35.27
N ALA A 725 12.87 3.36 -34.32
CA ALA A 725 11.56 3.13 -33.70
C ALA A 725 10.37 3.37 -34.64
N PHE A 726 10.53 4.21 -35.66
CA PHE A 726 9.42 4.72 -36.46
C PHE A 726 9.17 3.85 -37.70
N THR A 727 8.70 2.62 -37.47
CA THR A 727 8.33 1.66 -38.53
C THR A 727 6.80 1.62 -38.73
N PRO A 728 6.29 1.11 -39.87
CA PRO A 728 4.85 0.93 -40.06
C PRO A 728 4.18 0.08 -38.97
N ALA A 729 4.84 -1.00 -38.53
CA ALA A 729 4.34 -1.85 -37.46
C ALA A 729 4.23 -1.12 -36.12
N ASN A 730 5.22 -0.28 -35.79
CA ASN A 730 5.18 0.52 -34.57
C ASN A 730 4.15 1.66 -34.67
N ARG A 731 3.90 2.21 -35.87
CA ARG A 731 2.81 3.17 -36.10
C ARG A 731 1.47 2.51 -35.78
N GLU A 732 1.23 1.32 -36.33
CA GLU A 732 -0.01 0.57 -36.08
C GLU A 732 -0.20 0.28 -34.58
N LEU A 733 0.84 -0.20 -33.89
CA LEU A 733 0.82 -0.42 -32.44
C LEU A 733 0.46 0.85 -31.66
N LEU A 734 1.06 1.99 -32.01
CA LEU A 734 0.78 3.28 -31.38
C LEU A 734 -0.67 3.72 -31.60
N GLU A 735 -1.17 3.60 -32.82
CA GLU A 735 -2.54 3.99 -33.15
C GLU A 735 -3.58 3.11 -32.46
N GLN A 736 -3.37 1.79 -32.41
CA GLN A 736 -4.25 0.88 -31.67
C GLN A 736 -4.32 1.26 -30.19
N TYR A 737 -3.18 1.53 -29.56
CA TYR A 737 -3.15 1.93 -28.16
C TYR A 737 -3.76 3.32 -27.93
N ALA A 738 -3.54 4.27 -28.84
CA ALA A 738 -4.13 5.61 -28.75
C ALA A 738 -5.65 5.59 -28.84
N VAL A 739 -6.22 4.80 -29.76
CA VAL A 739 -7.67 4.58 -29.86
C VAL A 739 -8.21 3.96 -28.58
N TRP A 740 -7.52 2.94 -28.05
CA TRP A 740 -7.91 2.30 -26.79
C TRP A 740 -7.90 3.28 -25.60
N VAL A 741 -6.85 4.11 -25.46
CA VAL A 741 -6.76 5.11 -24.38
C VAL A 741 -7.89 6.13 -24.47
N ALA A 742 -8.19 6.63 -25.68
CA ALA A 742 -9.27 7.59 -25.89
C ALA A 742 -10.66 7.00 -25.57
N ASP A 743 -10.90 5.75 -25.99
CA ASP A 743 -12.14 5.02 -25.67
C ASP A 743 -12.30 4.87 -24.15
N LYS A 744 -11.26 4.41 -23.46
CA LYS A 744 -11.31 4.24 -22.00
C LYS A 744 -11.45 5.55 -21.25
N ARG A 745 -10.83 6.64 -21.71
CA ARG A 745 -11.07 7.96 -21.12
C ARG A 745 -12.55 8.33 -21.16
N ASN A 746 -13.20 8.14 -22.31
CA ASN A 746 -14.62 8.44 -22.47
C ASN A 746 -15.51 7.51 -21.62
N GLN A 747 -15.23 6.20 -21.63
CA GLN A 747 -15.98 5.22 -20.84
C GLN A 747 -15.94 5.55 -19.34
N TYR A 748 -14.75 5.82 -18.78
CA TYR A 748 -14.60 6.11 -17.35
C TYR A 748 -15.15 7.49 -16.98
N ALA A 749 -15.12 8.47 -17.89
CA ALA A 749 -15.77 9.76 -17.68
C ALA A 749 -17.31 9.63 -17.64
N GLN A 750 -17.89 8.81 -18.51
CA GLN A 750 -19.34 8.56 -18.54
C GLN A 750 -19.84 7.75 -17.33
N ALA A 751 -19.00 6.89 -16.77
CA ALA A 751 -19.30 6.07 -15.60
C ALA A 751 -18.84 6.70 -14.27
N ALA A 752 -18.68 8.03 -14.23
CA ALA A 752 -18.25 8.75 -13.04
C ALA A 752 -19.19 8.47 -11.86
N GLY A 753 -18.61 8.13 -10.71
CA GLY A 753 -19.36 7.75 -9.51
C GLY A 753 -19.67 6.25 -9.40
N TYR A 754 -19.59 5.48 -10.49
CA TYR A 754 -19.76 4.03 -10.50
C TYR A 754 -18.41 3.29 -10.59
N LEU A 755 -17.61 3.60 -11.63
CA LEU A 755 -16.30 2.97 -11.83
C LEU A 755 -15.22 3.66 -10.98
N PRO A 756 -14.34 2.89 -10.34
CA PRO A 756 -13.07 3.41 -9.84
C PRO A 756 -12.26 4.05 -10.96
N SER A 757 -11.49 5.08 -10.62
CA SER A 757 -10.57 5.70 -11.58
C SER A 757 -9.63 4.65 -12.19
N LEU A 758 -9.53 4.65 -13.52
CA LEU A 758 -8.52 3.88 -14.24
C LEU A 758 -7.14 4.51 -14.07
N LEU A 759 -7.09 5.84 -14.15
CA LEU A 759 -5.91 6.68 -14.03
C LEU A 759 -6.34 8.11 -13.63
N PRO A 760 -5.58 8.84 -12.80
CA PRO A 760 -5.81 10.27 -12.58
C PRO A 760 -5.92 11.08 -13.86
N ALA A 761 -6.73 12.13 -13.85
CA ALA A 761 -6.90 13.02 -14.99
C ALA A 761 -5.57 13.63 -15.47
N TYR A 762 -4.69 14.04 -14.54
CA TYR A 762 -3.40 14.62 -14.90
C TYR A 762 -2.47 13.60 -15.58
N TYR A 763 -2.42 12.36 -15.08
CA TYR A 763 -1.64 11.31 -15.72
C TYR A 763 -2.24 10.82 -17.04
N MET A 764 -3.56 10.84 -17.18
CA MET A 764 -4.20 10.58 -18.47
C MET A 764 -3.72 11.61 -19.50
N ASN A 765 -3.69 12.89 -19.14
CA ASN A 765 -3.16 13.94 -20.02
C ASN A 765 -1.67 13.75 -20.33
N ASP A 766 -0.84 13.34 -19.35
CA ASP A 766 0.58 13.03 -19.60
C ASP A 766 0.77 11.85 -20.57
N LEU A 767 -0.05 10.80 -20.44
CA LEU A 767 -0.03 9.62 -21.31
C LEU A 767 -0.43 9.98 -22.74
N GLU A 768 -1.52 10.71 -22.93
CA GLU A 768 -1.95 11.19 -24.24
C GLU A 768 -0.93 12.14 -24.85
N GLY A 769 -0.37 13.05 -24.05
CA GLY A 769 0.70 13.93 -24.49
C GLY A 769 1.95 13.15 -24.92
N PHE A 770 2.26 12.04 -24.26
CA PHE A 770 3.34 11.14 -24.68
C PHE A 770 3.04 10.45 -26.01
N ILE A 771 1.83 9.91 -26.18
CA ILE A 771 1.37 9.30 -27.44
C ILE A 771 1.44 10.31 -28.59
N GLU A 772 0.95 11.53 -28.37
CA GLU A 772 0.92 12.60 -29.37
C GLU A 772 2.33 13.05 -29.76
N ARG A 773 3.27 13.11 -28.81
CA ARG A 773 4.68 13.35 -29.13
C ARG A 773 5.25 12.25 -30.04
N LEU A 774 4.90 10.99 -29.83
CA LEU A 774 5.36 9.90 -30.71
C LEU A 774 4.74 9.99 -32.11
N ARG A 775 3.45 10.32 -32.23
CA ARG A 775 2.77 10.56 -33.52
C ARG A 775 3.48 11.64 -34.33
N LYS A 776 3.85 12.76 -33.72
CA LYS A 776 4.56 13.84 -34.40
C LYS A 776 5.95 13.48 -34.94
N ASN A 777 6.56 12.38 -34.49
CA ASN A 777 7.85 11.92 -35.02
C ASN A 777 7.69 10.99 -36.24
N PHE A 778 6.46 10.60 -36.57
CA PHE A 778 6.13 9.79 -37.73
C PHE A 778 5.79 10.63 -38.97
N ASP A 779 5.46 11.90 -38.76
CA ASP A 779 5.20 12.93 -39.77
C ASP A 779 6.46 13.74 -40.00
#